data_AF-A0A8J6GIN8-F1
#
_entry.id   AF-A0A8J6GIN8-F1
#
_cell.length_a   1.000
_cell.length_b   1.000
_cell.length_c   1.000
_cell.angle_alpha   90.00
_cell.angle_beta   90.00
_cell.angle_gamma   90.00
#
_symmetry.space_group_name_H-M   'P 1'
#
loop_
_entity.id
_entity.type
_entity.pdbx_description
1 polymer ?
#
loop_
_entity_poly.entity_id
_entity_poly.type
_entity_poly.pdbx_seq_one_letter_code
_entity_poly.pdbx_strand_id
1 'polypeptide(L)'
;MHGGGPPSGDSACPLRTIKRVQFGVLSPDELKRMSVTEGGIKYPETTEGGRPKLGGLMDPRQGVIERTGRCQTCAGNMTECPGHFGHIELAKPVFHVGFLVKTMKVLRCVCFFCSKLLVDSNNPKIKDILAKSKGQPKKRLTHVYDLCKGKNICEGGEEMDNKFGVEQPEGDEDLTKEKGHGGCGRYQPRIRRSGLELYAEWKHVNEDSQEKKILLSPERVHEIFKRISDEECFVLGMEPRYARPEWMIVTVLPVPPLSVRPAVVMQGSARNQDDLTHKLADIVKINNQLRRNEQNGAAAHVIAEDVKLLQFHVATMVDNELPGLPRAMQKSGRPLKSLKQRLKGKEGRVRGNLMGKRVDFSARTVITPDPNLSIDQVGVPRSIAANMTFAEIVTPFNIDRLQELVRRGNSQYPGAKYIIRDNGDRIDLRFHPKPSDLHLQTGYKASFIIKHVLCSKWHWVIAVVGQQNVEGKRIPFGFKHRTLPHFIKDDYGPESRGFVENSYLAGLTPTEFFFHAMGGREGLIDTAVKTAETGYIQRRLIKSMESVMVKYDATVRNSINQVVQLRYGEDGLAGESVEFQNLATLKPSNKAFEKKKPSAPKKGGSSAEDLKLATQLTRSVMPIKSSVYKQAKASAIPAERNFLANAQLFGIRAKRVKEAAEQDAKKEK
;
A
#
# COMPACT_ATOMS: atom_id res chain seq x y z
N MET A 1 -20.29 -2.04 6.11
CA MET A 1 -19.34 -3.14 5.80
C MET A 1 -20.00 -4.04 4.76
N HIS A 2 -19.27 -4.77 3.91
CA HIS A 2 -19.90 -5.90 3.21
C HIS A 2 -19.93 -7.07 4.18
N GLY A 3 -21.12 -7.48 4.59
CA GLY A 3 -21.29 -8.88 4.92
C GLY A 3 -21.11 -9.67 3.63
N GLY A 4 -20.20 -10.65 3.64
CA GLY A 4 -20.62 -11.92 3.06
C GLY A 4 -21.86 -12.39 3.83
N GLY A 5 -22.66 -13.27 3.23
CA GLY A 5 -23.65 -13.99 4.03
C GLY A 5 -22.97 -14.67 5.23
N PRO A 6 -23.70 -15.01 6.30
CA PRO A 6 -23.18 -16.00 7.23
C PRO A 6 -22.71 -17.22 6.41
N PRO A 7 -21.63 -17.90 6.81
CA PRO A 7 -21.34 -19.21 6.24
C PRO A 7 -22.56 -20.12 6.40
N SER A 8 -22.63 -21.17 5.58
CA SER A 8 -23.50 -22.34 5.79
C SER A 8 -23.55 -22.66 7.29
N GLY A 9 -24.75 -22.82 7.85
CA GLY A 9 -25.00 -22.81 9.30
C GLY A 9 -24.26 -23.92 10.08
N ASP A 10 -23.69 -24.85 9.34
CA ASP A 10 -23.02 -26.08 9.78
C ASP A 10 -21.55 -25.86 10.21
N SER A 11 -21.04 -24.63 10.17
CA SER A 11 -19.64 -24.34 10.51
C SER A 11 -19.39 -24.38 12.03
N ALA A 12 -18.88 -25.51 12.52
CA ALA A 12 -18.49 -25.73 13.92
C ALA A 12 -17.31 -24.83 14.42
N CYS A 13 -16.75 -23.96 13.57
CA CYS A 13 -15.63 -23.09 13.91
C CYS A 13 -16.12 -21.74 14.50
N PRO A 14 -15.73 -21.36 15.72
CA PRO A 14 -16.16 -20.10 16.32
C PRO A 14 -15.58 -18.89 15.57
N LEU A 15 -16.44 -17.92 15.25
CA LEU A 15 -16.07 -16.69 14.55
C LEU A 15 -15.03 -15.88 15.35
N ARG A 16 -13.91 -15.53 14.70
CA ARG A 16 -12.81 -14.76 15.32
C ARG A 16 -12.32 -13.64 14.40
N THR A 17 -11.85 -12.54 14.99
CA THR A 17 -11.27 -11.40 14.28
C THR A 17 -9.74 -11.42 14.31
N ILE A 18 -9.11 -11.05 13.20
CA ILE A 18 -7.64 -11.06 13.06
C ILE A 18 -7.04 -9.85 13.78
N LYS A 19 -6.36 -10.08 14.91
CA LYS A 19 -5.72 -9.01 15.72
C LYS A 19 -4.30 -8.64 15.28
N ARG A 20 -3.56 -9.56 14.65
CA ARG A 20 -2.20 -9.34 14.10
C ARG A 20 -1.98 -10.15 12.84
N VAL A 21 -1.12 -9.67 11.95
CA VAL A 21 -0.64 -10.40 10.78
C VAL A 21 0.88 -10.55 10.91
N GLN A 22 1.35 -11.79 10.98
CA GLN A 22 2.78 -12.10 10.98
C GLN A 22 3.26 -12.27 9.54
N PHE A 23 4.39 -11.66 9.19
CA PHE A 23 5.09 -11.93 7.93
C PHE A 23 6.30 -12.82 8.19
N GLY A 24 6.62 -13.65 7.20
CA GLY A 24 7.75 -14.58 7.20
C GLY A 24 8.07 -15.05 5.79
N VAL A 25 9.03 -15.97 5.68
CA VAL A 25 9.33 -16.75 4.47
C VAL A 25 8.90 -18.19 4.76
N LEU A 26 8.21 -18.84 3.82
CA LEU A 26 7.79 -20.23 3.99
C LEU A 26 9.02 -21.16 3.99
N SER A 27 9.10 -22.06 4.96
CA SER A 27 10.10 -23.14 4.92
C SER A 27 9.74 -24.14 3.81
N PRO A 28 10.73 -24.71 3.09
CA PRO A 28 10.49 -25.79 2.13
C PRO A 28 9.75 -27.00 2.75
N ASP A 29 10.02 -27.32 4.02
CA ASP A 29 9.46 -28.49 4.71
C ASP A 29 8.08 -28.21 5.31
N GLU A 30 7.80 -26.95 5.64
CA GLU A 30 6.44 -26.47 5.91
C GLU A 30 5.60 -26.48 4.62
N LEU A 31 6.16 -26.03 3.51
CA LEU A 31 5.48 -26.03 2.20
C LEU A 31 5.18 -27.46 1.71
N LYS A 32 6.11 -28.42 1.88
CA LYS A 32 5.85 -29.84 1.60
C LYS A 32 4.68 -30.38 2.44
N ARG A 33 4.66 -30.12 3.75
CA ARG A 33 3.59 -30.58 4.66
C ARG A 33 2.25 -29.88 4.48
N MET A 34 2.24 -28.62 4.05
CA MET A 34 1.01 -27.87 3.72
C MET A 34 0.40 -28.30 2.38
N SER A 35 1.19 -28.91 1.50
CA SER A 35 0.79 -29.22 0.14
C SER A 35 -0.01 -30.51 0.02
N VAL A 36 -1.14 -30.44 -0.68
CA VAL A 36 -2.04 -31.57 -0.93
C VAL A 36 -1.53 -32.54 -2.00
N THR A 37 -0.61 -32.12 -2.87
CA THR A 37 0.00 -33.02 -3.88
C THR A 37 1.19 -33.78 -3.30
N GLU A 38 0.95 -34.97 -2.74
CA GLU A 38 1.90 -35.79 -1.96
C GLU A 38 3.16 -36.28 -2.71
N GLY A 39 3.20 -36.13 -4.04
CA GLY A 39 4.39 -36.39 -4.87
C GLY A 39 4.89 -35.17 -5.64
N GLY A 40 4.42 -33.97 -5.29
CA GLY A 40 4.54 -32.75 -6.09
C GLY A 40 3.76 -32.82 -7.40
N ILE A 41 3.84 -31.76 -8.21
CA ILE A 41 3.36 -31.74 -9.59
C ILE A 41 4.46 -32.25 -10.52
N LYS A 42 4.22 -33.37 -11.19
CA LYS A 42 5.15 -34.05 -12.09
C LYS A 42 4.79 -33.86 -13.57
N TYR A 43 3.51 -33.62 -13.90
CA TYR A 43 3.06 -33.49 -15.29
C TYR A 43 2.78 -32.03 -15.67
N PRO A 44 3.34 -31.50 -16.78
CA PRO A 44 3.02 -30.17 -17.29
C PRO A 44 1.65 -30.13 -18.00
N GLU A 45 1.13 -31.30 -18.36
CA GLU A 45 -0.20 -31.49 -18.95
C GLU A 45 -1.30 -31.28 -17.92
N THR A 46 -2.47 -30.84 -18.41
CA THR A 46 -3.63 -30.53 -17.56
C THR A 46 -4.68 -31.64 -17.55
N THR A 47 -4.88 -32.33 -18.66
CA THR A 47 -5.99 -33.27 -18.86
C THR A 47 -5.56 -34.46 -19.70
N GLU A 48 -6.06 -35.63 -19.35
CA GLU A 48 -5.79 -36.93 -19.95
C GLU A 48 -7.13 -37.67 -20.11
N GLY A 49 -7.44 -38.16 -21.32
CA GLY A 49 -8.76 -38.74 -21.61
C GLY A 49 -9.95 -37.79 -21.32
N GLY A 50 -9.74 -36.48 -21.42
CA GLY A 50 -10.74 -35.45 -21.08
C GLY A 50 -10.93 -35.18 -19.58
N ARG A 51 -10.32 -35.97 -18.68
CA ARG A 51 -10.35 -35.78 -17.22
C ARG A 51 -9.09 -35.04 -16.74
N PRO A 52 -9.11 -34.31 -15.61
CA PRO A 52 -7.91 -33.69 -15.06
C PRO A 52 -6.89 -34.74 -14.58
N LYS A 53 -5.60 -34.53 -14.90
CA LYS A 53 -4.52 -35.48 -14.57
C LYS A 53 -4.05 -35.33 -13.12
N LEU A 54 -4.03 -36.42 -12.35
CA LEU A 54 -3.47 -36.46 -11.00
C LEU A 54 -1.97 -36.18 -11.03
N GLY A 55 -1.47 -35.36 -10.10
CA GLY A 55 -0.09 -34.87 -10.14
C GLY A 55 0.24 -33.98 -11.35
N GLY A 56 -0.77 -33.53 -12.10
CA GLY A 56 -0.67 -32.51 -13.15
C GLY A 56 -1.02 -31.11 -12.67
N LEU A 57 -0.90 -30.11 -13.55
CA LEU A 57 -1.18 -28.71 -13.20
C LEU A 57 -2.67 -28.40 -12.94
N MET A 58 -3.56 -29.37 -13.12
CA MET A 58 -5.00 -29.24 -12.87
C MET A 58 -5.51 -30.35 -11.92
N ASP A 59 -4.66 -30.85 -11.02
CA ASP A 59 -5.02 -31.88 -10.03
C ASP A 59 -6.30 -31.47 -9.25
N PRO A 60 -7.37 -32.29 -9.27
CA PRO A 60 -8.69 -31.95 -8.69
C PRO A 60 -8.69 -31.79 -7.16
N ARG A 61 -7.57 -32.11 -6.50
CA ARG A 61 -7.36 -31.85 -5.06
C ARG A 61 -6.89 -30.41 -4.77
N GLN A 62 -6.44 -29.65 -5.78
CA GLN A 62 -6.05 -28.23 -5.63
C GLN A 62 -7.23 -27.25 -5.66
N GLY A 63 -8.43 -27.71 -6.04
CA GLY A 63 -9.63 -26.89 -6.19
C GLY A 63 -10.53 -27.42 -7.31
N VAL A 64 -11.62 -26.71 -7.59
CA VAL A 64 -12.54 -27.03 -8.70
C VAL A 64 -12.90 -25.79 -9.51
N ILE A 65 -13.09 -25.97 -10.83
CA ILE A 65 -13.41 -24.89 -11.79
C ILE A 65 -14.80 -25.09 -12.41
N GLU A 66 -15.26 -26.33 -12.53
CA GLU A 66 -16.56 -26.67 -13.12
C GLU A 66 -17.66 -26.46 -12.07
N ARG A 67 -18.75 -25.76 -12.45
CA ARG A 67 -19.83 -25.37 -11.51
C ARG A 67 -20.51 -26.56 -10.83
N THR A 68 -20.59 -27.69 -11.51
CA THR A 68 -21.16 -28.97 -11.02
C THR A 68 -20.14 -29.84 -10.29
N GLY A 69 -18.85 -29.53 -10.37
CA GLY A 69 -17.79 -30.29 -9.73
C GLY A 69 -17.63 -29.90 -8.26
N ARG A 70 -17.20 -30.87 -7.46
CA ARG A 70 -16.78 -30.68 -6.05
C ARG A 70 -15.28 -30.93 -5.92
N CYS A 71 -14.61 -30.21 -5.02
CA CYS A 71 -13.19 -30.44 -4.78
C CYS A 71 -12.96 -31.69 -3.93
N GLN A 72 -11.96 -32.51 -4.28
CA GLN A 72 -11.72 -33.82 -3.65
C GLN A 72 -11.25 -33.75 -2.18
N THR A 73 -10.73 -32.61 -1.73
CA THR A 73 -10.21 -32.41 -0.36
C THR A 73 -11.23 -31.89 0.63
N CYS A 74 -12.08 -30.94 0.20
CA CYS A 74 -12.98 -30.20 1.08
C CYS A 74 -14.47 -30.34 0.73
N ALA A 75 -14.80 -31.14 -0.29
CA ALA A 75 -16.14 -31.35 -0.86
C ALA A 75 -16.89 -30.09 -1.37
N GLY A 76 -16.43 -28.88 -1.05
CA GLY A 76 -17.05 -27.62 -1.39
C GLY A 76 -17.06 -27.31 -2.90
N ASN A 77 -18.00 -26.44 -3.27
CA ASN A 77 -18.19 -25.95 -4.63
C ASN A 77 -17.18 -24.86 -5.01
N MET A 78 -17.13 -24.45 -6.29
CA MET A 78 -16.23 -23.43 -6.84
C MET A 78 -16.17 -22.09 -6.06
N THR A 79 -17.27 -21.69 -5.41
CA THR A 79 -17.39 -20.43 -4.65
C THR A 79 -17.01 -20.54 -3.17
N GLU A 80 -16.92 -21.77 -2.65
CA GLU A 80 -16.77 -22.09 -1.22
C GLU A 80 -15.39 -22.68 -0.94
N CYS A 81 -14.89 -23.51 -1.86
CA CYS A 81 -13.51 -24.00 -1.84
C CYS A 81 -12.53 -22.82 -1.97
N PRO A 82 -11.64 -22.57 -0.98
CA PRO A 82 -10.60 -21.54 -1.11
C PRO A 82 -9.52 -21.92 -2.13
N GLY A 83 -9.41 -23.22 -2.43
CA GLY A 83 -8.32 -23.84 -3.17
C GLY A 83 -7.14 -24.23 -2.27
N HIS A 84 -6.42 -25.28 -2.65
CA HIS A 84 -5.34 -25.87 -1.88
C HIS A 84 -4.01 -25.83 -2.65
N PHE A 85 -2.91 -25.55 -1.93
CA PHE A 85 -1.60 -25.41 -2.56
C PHE A 85 -1.03 -26.76 -3.00
N GLY A 86 -0.45 -26.78 -4.20
CA GLY A 86 0.49 -27.82 -4.62
C GLY A 86 1.93 -27.38 -4.41
N HIS A 87 2.88 -28.26 -4.70
CA HIS A 87 4.31 -27.92 -4.75
C HIS A 87 5.00 -28.57 -5.95
N ILE A 88 6.12 -27.98 -6.39
CA ILE A 88 7.08 -28.60 -7.32
C ILE A 88 8.42 -28.64 -6.58
N GLU A 89 8.98 -29.83 -6.43
CA GLU A 89 10.35 -30.00 -5.97
C GLU A 89 11.30 -29.82 -7.16
N LEU A 90 12.26 -28.90 -7.05
CA LEU A 90 13.23 -28.67 -8.12
C LEU A 90 14.32 -29.75 -8.11
N ALA A 91 14.99 -29.97 -9.24
CA ALA A 91 16.20 -30.80 -9.30
C ALA A 91 17.35 -30.13 -8.56
N LYS A 92 17.55 -28.83 -8.84
CA LYS A 92 18.58 -27.98 -8.25
C LYS A 92 17.96 -26.70 -7.72
N PRO A 93 18.47 -26.15 -6.60
CA PRO A 93 17.98 -24.90 -6.04
C PRO A 93 18.21 -23.72 -6.99
N VAL A 94 17.34 -22.71 -6.92
CA VAL A 94 17.46 -21.47 -7.72
C VAL A 94 17.31 -20.21 -6.85
N PHE A 95 17.93 -19.10 -7.27
CA PHE A 95 17.79 -17.81 -6.59
C PHE A 95 16.39 -17.23 -6.78
N HIS A 96 15.73 -16.85 -5.68
CA HIS A 96 14.50 -16.07 -5.76
C HIS A 96 14.82 -14.62 -6.17
N VAL A 97 14.34 -14.19 -7.34
CA VAL A 97 14.61 -12.86 -7.91
C VAL A 97 14.26 -11.71 -6.95
N GLY A 98 13.19 -11.86 -6.15
CA GLY A 98 12.77 -10.87 -5.15
C GLY A 98 13.69 -10.80 -3.92
N PHE A 99 14.44 -11.86 -3.61
CA PHE A 99 15.39 -11.90 -2.50
C PHE A 99 16.86 -11.75 -2.92
N LEU A 100 17.19 -11.86 -4.20
CA LEU A 100 18.57 -11.78 -4.72
C LEU A 100 19.39 -10.60 -4.15
N VAL A 101 18.78 -9.41 -4.02
CA VAL A 101 19.44 -8.22 -3.44
C VAL A 101 19.70 -8.36 -1.93
N LYS A 102 18.84 -9.07 -1.19
CA LYS A 102 19.01 -9.40 0.23
C LYS A 102 20.07 -10.51 0.39
N THR A 103 20.01 -11.56 -0.44
CA THR A 103 21.03 -12.63 -0.54
C THR A 103 22.44 -12.06 -0.75
N MET A 104 22.61 -11.13 -1.70
CA MET A 104 23.89 -10.44 -1.94
C MET A 104 24.38 -9.60 -0.74
N LYS A 105 23.49 -9.11 0.14
CA LYS A 105 23.90 -8.42 1.37
C LYS A 105 24.37 -9.42 2.43
N VAL A 106 23.67 -10.54 2.62
CA VAL A 106 24.07 -11.59 3.58
C VAL A 106 25.41 -12.20 3.19
N LEU A 107 25.62 -12.55 1.92
CA LEU A 107 26.89 -13.05 1.37
C LEU A 107 28.07 -12.05 1.43
N ARG A 108 27.84 -10.83 1.92
CA ARG A 108 28.88 -9.81 2.21
C ARG A 108 28.99 -9.46 3.70
N CYS A 109 28.15 -10.06 4.54
CA CYS A 109 28.24 -9.99 6.00
C CYS A 109 28.84 -11.28 6.59
N VAL A 110 28.62 -12.40 5.89
CA VAL A 110 29.01 -13.77 6.26
C VAL A 110 30.22 -14.21 5.45
N CYS A 111 31.14 -14.96 6.07
CA CYS A 111 32.31 -15.54 5.43
C CYS A 111 31.94 -16.64 4.43
N PHE A 112 32.57 -16.64 3.26
CA PHE A 112 32.34 -17.63 2.20
C PHE A 112 32.75 -19.08 2.55
N PHE A 113 33.60 -19.25 3.57
CA PHE A 113 34.18 -20.57 3.94
C PHE A 113 33.66 -21.09 5.28
N CYS A 114 33.81 -20.33 6.38
CA CYS A 114 33.40 -20.76 7.71
C CYS A 114 31.93 -20.45 8.06
N SER A 115 31.19 -19.76 7.18
CA SER A 115 29.78 -19.37 7.37
C SER A 115 29.45 -18.50 8.60
N LYS A 116 30.44 -18.14 9.42
CA LYS A 116 30.31 -17.13 10.46
C LYS A 116 30.20 -15.71 9.91
N LEU A 117 29.65 -14.78 10.68
CA LEU A 117 29.67 -13.35 10.43
C LEU A 117 31.12 -12.81 10.51
N LEU A 118 31.52 -11.92 9.60
CA LEU A 118 32.87 -11.32 9.53
C LEU A 118 33.24 -10.39 10.71
N VAL A 119 32.33 -10.23 11.67
CA VAL A 119 32.43 -9.30 12.79
C VAL A 119 31.71 -9.93 13.96
N ASP A 120 32.42 -10.07 15.09
CA ASP A 120 31.82 -10.64 16.30
C ASP A 120 30.73 -9.72 16.89
N SER A 121 29.70 -10.37 17.43
CA SER A 121 28.76 -9.85 18.41
C SER A 121 29.41 -9.06 19.55
N ASN A 122 30.61 -9.48 20.00
CA ASN A 122 31.34 -8.86 21.10
C ASN A 122 31.87 -7.45 20.74
N ASN A 123 32.03 -7.14 19.44
CA ASN A 123 32.61 -5.89 18.98
C ASN A 123 31.79 -4.67 19.45
N PRO A 124 32.42 -3.62 20.04
CA PRO A 124 31.69 -2.50 20.62
C PRO A 124 30.83 -1.74 19.59
N LYS A 125 31.23 -1.71 18.31
CA LYS A 125 30.45 -1.09 17.23
C LYS A 125 29.18 -1.90 16.92
N ILE A 126 29.23 -3.23 17.03
CA ILE A 126 28.05 -4.10 16.88
C ILE A 126 27.12 -3.97 18.09
N LYS A 127 27.66 -3.94 19.32
CA LYS A 127 26.87 -3.69 20.54
C LYS A 127 26.11 -2.35 20.48
N ASP A 128 26.78 -1.28 20.03
CA ASP A 128 26.15 0.04 19.79
C ASP A 128 25.02 -0.03 18.73
N ILE A 129 25.27 -0.71 17.60
CA ILE A 129 24.26 -0.95 16.56
C ILE A 129 23.08 -1.76 17.14
N LEU A 130 23.31 -2.79 17.94
CA LEU A 130 22.25 -3.62 18.54
C LEU A 130 21.38 -2.81 19.50
N ALA A 131 21.98 -1.97 20.35
CA ALA A 131 21.28 -1.05 21.24
C ALA A 131 20.43 -0.03 20.44
N LYS A 132 21.05 0.70 19.51
CA LYS A 132 20.39 1.72 18.67
C LYS A 132 19.34 1.15 17.70
N SER A 133 19.43 -0.13 17.35
CA SER A 133 18.50 -0.81 16.42
C SER A 133 17.52 -1.78 17.09
N LYS A 134 17.33 -1.71 18.42
CA LYS A 134 16.32 -2.52 19.13
C LYS A 134 14.94 -2.28 18.50
N GLY A 135 14.31 -3.34 17.99
CA GLY A 135 13.03 -3.26 17.25
C GLY A 135 13.10 -2.75 15.80
N GLN A 136 14.28 -2.49 15.22
CA GLN A 136 14.40 -2.00 13.82
C GLN A 136 15.35 -2.86 12.94
N PRO A 137 15.02 -4.14 12.65
CA PRO A 137 15.93 -5.07 11.96
C PRO A 137 16.39 -4.63 10.56
N LYS A 138 15.53 -3.88 9.83
CA LYS A 138 15.86 -3.34 8.50
C LYS A 138 17.03 -2.34 8.53
N LYS A 139 17.12 -1.51 9.59
CA LYS A 139 18.27 -0.62 9.82
C LYS A 139 19.49 -1.43 10.27
N ARG A 140 19.31 -2.35 11.23
CA ARG A 140 20.38 -3.23 11.74
C ARG A 140 21.19 -3.88 10.62
N LEU A 141 20.54 -4.59 9.70
CA LEU A 141 21.22 -5.22 8.56
C LEU A 141 21.97 -4.21 7.68
N THR A 142 21.51 -2.95 7.58
CA THR A 142 22.20 -1.94 6.78
C THR A 142 23.49 -1.51 7.46
N HIS A 143 23.46 -1.20 8.75
CA HIS A 143 24.66 -0.86 9.53
C HIS A 143 25.66 -2.03 9.62
N VAL A 144 25.19 -3.26 9.85
CA VAL A 144 26.04 -4.47 9.83
C VAL A 144 26.67 -4.66 8.45
N TYR A 145 25.89 -4.55 7.37
CA TYR A 145 26.38 -4.66 6.00
C TYR A 145 27.44 -3.60 5.65
N ASP A 146 27.23 -2.33 6.03
CA ASP A 146 28.17 -1.26 5.71
C ASP A 146 29.47 -1.37 6.53
N LEU A 147 29.42 -1.98 7.73
CA LEU A 147 30.59 -2.31 8.53
C LEU A 147 31.34 -3.53 7.96
N CYS A 148 30.66 -4.64 7.65
CA CYS A 148 31.28 -5.83 7.05
C CYS A 148 31.88 -5.53 5.67
N LYS A 149 31.28 -4.64 4.88
CA LYS A 149 31.79 -4.20 3.56
C LYS A 149 33.21 -3.62 3.61
N GLY A 150 33.67 -3.12 4.77
CA GLY A 150 35.05 -2.67 4.96
C GLY A 150 36.05 -3.81 5.12
N LYS A 151 35.63 -4.96 5.68
CA LYS A 151 36.49 -6.12 5.92
C LYS A 151 36.62 -6.97 4.66
N ASN A 152 37.85 -7.20 4.23
CA ASN A 152 38.18 -8.09 3.10
C ASN A 152 38.85 -9.40 3.57
N ILE A 153 39.13 -9.53 4.87
CA ILE A 153 39.70 -10.70 5.57
C ILE A 153 38.66 -11.16 6.61
N CYS A 154 38.68 -12.45 6.96
CA CYS A 154 37.94 -12.99 8.10
C CYS A 154 38.90 -13.17 9.27
N GLU A 155 38.74 -12.36 10.34
CA GLU A 155 39.65 -12.34 11.49
C GLU A 155 39.66 -13.68 12.27
N GLY A 156 40.57 -13.81 13.24
CA GLY A 156 40.67 -15.04 14.04
C GLY A 156 41.36 -16.18 13.30
N GLY A 157 42.39 -15.86 12.51
CA GLY A 157 43.39 -16.84 12.06
C GLY A 157 44.51 -17.06 13.09
N GLU A 158 44.57 -16.21 14.13
CA GLU A 158 45.71 -16.03 15.05
C GLU A 158 45.85 -17.14 16.11
N GLU A 159 44.80 -17.95 16.31
CA GLU A 159 44.75 -19.01 17.31
C GLU A 159 45.14 -20.40 16.76
N MET A 160 45.42 -20.52 15.46
CA MET A 160 45.82 -21.81 14.83
C MET A 160 47.29 -22.16 15.06
N ASP A 161 48.22 -21.21 14.83
CA ASP A 161 49.66 -21.48 14.97
C ASP A 161 50.09 -21.71 16.43
N ASN A 162 49.35 -21.16 17.40
CA ASN A 162 49.62 -21.36 18.83
C ASN A 162 49.05 -22.67 19.41
N LYS A 163 48.38 -23.52 18.62
CA LYS A 163 47.70 -24.73 19.14
C LYS A 163 48.45 -26.05 18.88
N PHE A 164 49.78 -26.03 18.99
CA PHE A 164 50.61 -27.23 19.11
C PHE A 164 51.15 -27.41 20.54
N GLY A 165 50.25 -27.38 21.53
CA GLY A 165 50.60 -27.67 22.92
C GLY A 165 49.52 -27.29 23.93
N VAL A 166 49.19 -28.24 24.81
CA VAL A 166 48.39 -28.10 26.05
C VAL A 166 46.93 -27.66 25.89
N GLU A 167 46.02 -28.51 26.37
CA GLU A 167 44.64 -28.10 26.68
C GLU A 167 44.61 -27.45 28.07
N GLN A 168 44.13 -26.21 28.17
CA GLN A 168 43.79 -25.57 29.46
C GLN A 168 42.31 -25.13 29.46
N PRO A 169 41.61 -25.25 30.60
CA PRO A 169 40.23 -24.80 30.74
C PRO A 169 40.13 -23.26 30.76
N GLU A 170 38.99 -22.71 30.33
CA GLU A 170 38.76 -21.26 30.32
C GLU A 170 38.69 -20.68 31.75
N GLY A 171 39.68 -19.89 32.16
CA GLY A 171 39.73 -19.34 33.53
C GLY A 171 40.93 -18.43 33.84
N ASP A 172 41.17 -17.39 33.04
CA ASP A 172 42.17 -16.33 33.33
C ASP A 172 41.62 -14.95 32.93
N GLU A 173 41.69 -13.95 33.81
CA GLU A 173 41.02 -12.63 33.66
C GLU A 173 41.87 -11.57 32.92
N ASP A 174 42.62 -11.98 31.90
CA ASP A 174 43.43 -11.06 31.09
C ASP A 174 42.60 -10.35 30.00
N LEU A 175 42.05 -9.20 30.38
CA LEU A 175 41.29 -8.28 29.51
C LEU A 175 42.07 -7.73 28.31
N THR A 176 43.37 -8.02 28.20
CA THR A 176 44.28 -7.48 27.18
C THR A 176 44.51 -8.42 25.99
N LYS A 177 44.09 -9.68 26.07
CA LYS A 177 44.18 -10.66 24.98
C LYS A 177 42.98 -10.49 24.02
N GLU A 178 43.22 -10.23 22.72
CA GLU A 178 42.15 -10.21 21.71
C GLU A 178 41.62 -11.63 21.46
N LYS A 179 40.58 -12.05 22.22
CA LYS A 179 39.94 -13.37 22.08
C LYS A 179 39.40 -13.55 20.66
N GLY A 180 39.94 -14.54 19.93
CA GLY A 180 39.62 -14.75 18.53
C GLY A 180 38.18 -15.22 18.34
N HIS A 181 37.46 -14.65 17.37
CA HIS A 181 36.08 -15.07 17.09
C HIS A 181 35.98 -16.42 16.34
N GLY A 182 37.07 -17.20 16.31
CA GLY A 182 37.22 -18.47 15.59
C GLY A 182 36.79 -18.36 14.13
N GLY A 183 37.31 -17.36 13.40
CA GLY A 183 37.13 -17.25 11.96
C GLY A 183 38.09 -18.18 11.21
N CYS A 184 38.48 -17.81 9.98
CA CYS A 184 39.29 -18.72 9.16
C CYS A 184 40.39 -18.06 8.30
N GLY A 185 40.77 -16.81 8.57
CA GLY A 185 41.90 -16.11 7.93
C GLY A 185 41.82 -15.82 6.41
N ARG A 186 40.87 -16.44 5.69
CA ARG A 186 40.80 -16.39 4.20
C ARG A 186 40.23 -15.06 3.69
N TYR A 187 40.78 -14.57 2.56
CA TYR A 187 40.25 -13.42 1.83
C TYR A 187 38.82 -13.63 1.33
N GLN A 188 38.00 -12.58 1.43
CA GLN A 188 36.59 -12.60 1.05
C GLN A 188 36.36 -12.11 -0.40
N PRO A 189 35.55 -12.83 -1.20
CA PRO A 189 35.28 -12.45 -2.58
C PRO A 189 34.36 -11.23 -2.69
N ARG A 190 34.59 -10.41 -3.70
CA ARG A 190 33.71 -9.29 -4.06
C ARG A 190 32.53 -9.77 -4.89
N ILE A 191 31.48 -10.25 -4.22
CA ILE A 191 30.25 -10.74 -4.88
C ILE A 191 29.63 -9.69 -5.80
N ARG A 192 29.62 -9.93 -7.12
CA ARG A 192 28.97 -9.11 -8.16
C ARG A 192 27.76 -9.84 -8.75
N ARG A 193 26.88 -9.09 -9.45
CA ARG A 193 25.71 -9.64 -10.17
C ARG A 193 25.71 -9.20 -11.62
N SER A 194 25.49 -10.14 -12.52
CA SER A 194 25.26 -9.92 -13.95
C SER A 194 23.97 -10.65 -14.36
N GLY A 195 22.93 -9.90 -14.72
CA GLY A 195 21.59 -10.47 -14.95
C GLY A 195 21.03 -11.17 -13.71
N LEU A 196 20.82 -12.48 -13.81
CA LEU A 196 20.36 -13.36 -12.74
C LEU A 196 21.51 -14.06 -11.98
N GLU A 197 22.74 -13.99 -12.50
CA GLU A 197 23.90 -14.73 -11.97
C GLU A 197 24.70 -13.93 -10.94
N LEU A 198 25.36 -14.65 -10.03
CA LEU A 198 26.28 -14.09 -9.03
C LEU A 198 27.70 -14.62 -9.26
N TYR A 199 28.68 -13.73 -9.22
CA TYR A 199 30.10 -14.06 -9.38
C TYR A 199 30.89 -13.63 -8.14
N ALA A 200 31.75 -14.50 -7.63
CA ALA A 200 32.78 -14.19 -6.67
C ALA A 200 34.05 -13.78 -7.43
N GLU A 201 34.62 -12.64 -7.07
CA GLU A 201 35.90 -12.16 -7.62
C GLU A 201 36.86 -11.89 -6.46
N TRP A 202 37.97 -12.62 -6.40
CA TRP A 202 39.04 -12.42 -5.43
C TRP A 202 40.08 -11.44 -5.98
N LYS A 203 40.57 -10.53 -5.12
CA LYS A 203 41.71 -9.65 -5.44
C LYS A 203 43.06 -10.29 -5.08
N HIS A 204 43.06 -10.95 -3.93
CA HIS A 204 44.18 -11.70 -3.38
C HIS A 204 43.62 -13.08 -2.99
N VAL A 205 44.43 -14.11 -3.17
CA VAL A 205 44.14 -15.51 -2.82
C VAL A 205 45.21 -15.96 -1.83
N ASN A 206 44.88 -16.90 -0.93
CA ASN A 206 45.87 -17.49 -0.02
C ASN A 206 46.69 -18.59 -0.73
N GLU A 207 46.15 -19.17 -1.79
CA GLU A 207 46.66 -20.34 -2.51
C GLU A 207 46.59 -20.01 -4.02
N ASP A 208 47.71 -20.05 -4.76
CA ASP A 208 47.75 -19.66 -6.18
C ASP A 208 46.91 -20.58 -7.09
N SER A 209 46.56 -21.78 -6.62
CA SER A 209 45.63 -22.70 -7.28
C SER A 209 44.17 -22.20 -7.31
N GLN A 210 43.83 -21.13 -6.58
CA GLN A 210 42.45 -20.65 -6.49
C GLN A 210 42.09 -19.72 -7.66
N GLU A 211 41.04 -20.09 -8.42
CA GLU A 211 40.51 -19.25 -9.50
C GLU A 211 40.08 -17.86 -9.00
N LYS A 212 40.60 -16.81 -9.64
CA LYS A 212 40.35 -15.41 -9.27
C LYS A 212 38.89 -14.97 -9.51
N LYS A 213 38.10 -15.73 -10.27
CA LYS A 213 36.68 -15.45 -10.56
C LYS A 213 35.87 -16.74 -10.74
N ILE A 214 34.91 -16.97 -9.85
CA ILE A 214 34.05 -18.18 -9.84
C ILE A 214 32.56 -17.79 -9.89
N LEU A 215 31.75 -18.55 -10.63
CA LEU A 215 30.29 -18.46 -10.61
C LEU A 215 29.72 -19.09 -9.32
N LEU A 216 28.91 -18.38 -8.53
CA LEU A 216 28.23 -18.99 -7.38
C LEU A 216 27.02 -19.81 -7.85
N SER A 217 27.07 -21.13 -7.60
CA SER A 217 25.86 -21.96 -7.64
C SER A 217 24.92 -21.60 -6.49
N PRO A 218 23.58 -21.69 -6.69
CA PRO A 218 22.61 -21.52 -5.60
C PRO A 218 22.77 -22.59 -4.51
N GLU A 219 23.23 -23.79 -4.88
CA GLU A 219 23.59 -24.90 -3.99
C GLU A 219 24.63 -24.45 -2.96
N ARG A 220 25.75 -23.86 -3.40
CA ARG A 220 26.81 -23.39 -2.50
C ARG A 220 26.33 -22.27 -1.56
N VAL A 221 25.44 -21.40 -2.03
CA VAL A 221 24.82 -20.35 -1.20
C VAL A 221 23.89 -20.95 -0.14
N HIS A 222 23.12 -21.99 -0.51
CA HIS A 222 22.21 -22.68 0.41
C HIS A 222 22.99 -23.39 1.53
N GLU A 223 24.09 -24.09 1.21
CA GLU A 223 24.96 -24.72 2.23
C GLU A 223 25.69 -23.71 3.12
N ILE A 224 26.11 -22.56 2.58
CA ILE A 224 26.64 -21.47 3.41
C ILE A 224 25.57 -20.96 4.38
N PHE A 225 24.31 -20.81 3.93
CA PHE A 225 23.22 -20.29 4.74
C PHE A 225 22.68 -21.27 5.80
N LYS A 226 22.73 -22.59 5.56
CA LYS A 226 22.40 -23.62 6.56
C LYS A 226 23.29 -23.55 7.80
N ARG A 227 24.57 -23.22 7.59
CA ARG A 227 25.62 -23.17 8.63
C ARG A 227 25.62 -21.89 9.47
N ILE A 228 24.79 -20.89 9.12
CA ILE A 228 24.64 -19.67 9.92
C ILE A 228 23.88 -20.01 11.21
N SER A 229 24.39 -19.56 12.36
CA SER A 229 23.71 -19.77 13.65
C SER A 229 22.45 -18.91 13.79
N ASP A 230 21.54 -19.33 14.66
CA ASP A 230 20.31 -18.57 14.96
C ASP A 230 20.62 -17.23 15.65
N GLU A 231 21.72 -17.14 16.41
CA GLU A 231 22.23 -15.92 17.03
C GLU A 231 22.72 -14.90 16.00
N GLU A 232 23.51 -15.35 15.02
CA GLU A 232 23.95 -14.50 13.90
C GLU A 232 22.78 -14.04 13.03
N CYS A 233 21.71 -14.84 12.91
CA CYS A 233 20.48 -14.40 12.27
C CYS A 233 19.86 -13.19 12.99
N PHE A 234 19.83 -13.17 14.34
CA PHE A 234 19.38 -11.99 15.10
C PHE A 234 20.28 -10.76 14.87
N VAL A 235 21.60 -10.94 14.76
CA VAL A 235 22.55 -9.86 14.42
C VAL A 235 22.31 -9.33 13.00
N LEU A 236 22.11 -10.22 12.02
CA LEU A 236 21.71 -9.90 10.64
C LEU A 236 20.31 -9.28 10.53
N GLY A 237 19.55 -9.19 11.62
CA GLY A 237 18.20 -8.62 11.62
C GLY A 237 17.19 -9.54 10.91
N MET A 238 17.29 -10.85 11.14
CA MET A 238 16.31 -11.86 10.80
C MET A 238 15.84 -12.57 12.09
N GLU A 239 14.68 -13.21 12.04
CA GLU A 239 14.11 -13.98 13.16
C GLU A 239 14.06 -15.45 12.70
N PRO A 240 14.85 -16.37 13.29
CA PRO A 240 14.95 -17.74 12.80
C PRO A 240 13.59 -18.45 12.66
N ARG A 241 12.68 -18.20 13.61
CA ARG A 241 11.33 -18.78 13.65
C ARG A 241 10.42 -18.38 12.48
N TYR A 242 10.73 -17.30 11.75
CA TYR A 242 9.89 -16.78 10.66
C TYR A 242 10.64 -16.51 9.35
N ALA A 243 11.98 -16.43 9.35
CA ALA A 243 12.78 -16.18 8.16
C ALA A 243 14.26 -16.57 8.38
N ARG A 244 14.59 -17.85 8.29
CA ARG A 244 16.00 -18.28 8.17
C ARG A 244 16.55 -17.86 6.79
N PRO A 245 17.85 -17.51 6.66
CA PRO A 245 18.42 -17.01 5.41
C PRO A 245 18.38 -18.05 4.28
N GLU A 246 18.46 -19.35 4.62
CA GLU A 246 18.45 -20.47 3.68
C GLU A 246 17.15 -20.56 2.86
N TRP A 247 16.00 -20.17 3.42
CA TRP A 247 14.68 -20.19 2.77
C TRP A 247 14.53 -19.06 1.71
N MET A 248 15.50 -18.16 1.58
CA MET A 248 15.56 -17.22 0.45
C MET A 248 15.97 -17.89 -0.87
N ILE A 249 16.48 -19.12 -0.81
CA ILE A 249 16.81 -19.96 -1.98
C ILE A 249 15.63 -20.92 -2.22
N VAL A 250 15.19 -21.03 -3.47
CA VAL A 250 14.04 -21.87 -3.84
C VAL A 250 14.53 -23.29 -4.12
N THR A 251 14.32 -24.21 -3.17
CA THR A 251 14.43 -25.67 -3.37
C THR A 251 13.10 -26.28 -3.79
N VAL A 252 12.01 -25.83 -3.15
CA VAL A 252 10.63 -26.23 -3.43
C VAL A 252 9.84 -24.99 -3.85
N LEU A 253 9.19 -25.06 -5.02
CA LEU A 253 8.38 -23.98 -5.57
C LEU A 253 6.88 -24.19 -5.20
N PRO A 254 6.21 -23.24 -4.54
CA PRO A 254 4.78 -23.35 -4.26
C PRO A 254 3.96 -23.19 -5.54
N VAL A 255 3.00 -24.09 -5.76
CA VAL A 255 2.04 -23.97 -6.86
C VAL A 255 0.72 -23.44 -6.30
N PRO A 256 0.28 -22.23 -6.71
CA PRO A 256 -0.93 -21.65 -6.19
C PRO A 256 -2.18 -22.38 -6.72
N PRO A 257 -3.27 -22.42 -5.94
CA PRO A 257 -4.50 -23.12 -6.31
C PRO A 257 -5.22 -22.50 -7.51
N LEU A 258 -6.19 -23.25 -8.04
CA LEU A 258 -6.99 -22.86 -9.22
C LEU A 258 -7.76 -21.54 -9.03
N SER A 259 -8.08 -21.16 -7.79
CA SER A 259 -8.67 -19.86 -7.43
C SER A 259 -7.76 -18.66 -7.73
N VAL A 260 -6.44 -18.85 -7.81
CA VAL A 260 -5.44 -17.82 -8.16
C VAL A 260 -5.12 -17.79 -9.67
N ARG A 261 -5.30 -18.92 -10.35
CA ARG A 261 -4.99 -19.14 -11.78
C ARG A 261 -6.20 -19.77 -12.53
N PRO A 262 -7.34 -19.06 -12.62
CA PRO A 262 -8.57 -19.62 -13.17
C PRO A 262 -8.45 -19.91 -14.67
N ALA A 263 -8.86 -21.11 -15.08
CA ALA A 263 -8.97 -21.50 -16.48
C ALA A 263 -10.30 -20.99 -17.08
N VAL A 264 -10.26 -20.57 -18.35
CA VAL A 264 -11.45 -20.17 -19.11
C VAL A 264 -11.88 -21.33 -20.01
N VAL A 265 -13.00 -21.95 -19.67
CA VAL A 265 -13.61 -23.02 -20.49
C VAL A 265 -14.51 -22.39 -21.54
N MET A 266 -14.13 -22.50 -22.80
CA MET A 266 -15.00 -22.22 -23.95
C MET A 266 -15.66 -23.53 -24.37
N GLN A 267 -16.97 -23.51 -24.65
CA GLN A 267 -17.70 -24.72 -25.08
C GLN A 267 -17.14 -25.21 -26.43
N GLY A 268 -16.94 -26.53 -26.55
CA GLY A 268 -16.43 -27.18 -27.77
C GLY A 268 -14.96 -26.91 -28.13
N SER A 269 -14.24 -26.06 -27.39
CA SER A 269 -12.85 -25.67 -27.70
C SER A 269 -11.86 -26.09 -26.61
N ALA A 270 -10.56 -26.11 -26.96
CA ALA A 270 -9.49 -26.32 -26.00
C ALA A 270 -9.55 -25.27 -24.86
N ARG A 271 -9.35 -25.72 -23.61
CA ARG A 271 -9.47 -24.86 -22.42
C ARG A 271 -8.34 -23.84 -22.38
N ASN A 272 -8.66 -22.56 -22.47
CA ASN A 272 -7.68 -21.48 -22.38
C ASN A 272 -7.23 -21.30 -20.92
N GLN A 273 -5.94 -21.50 -20.67
CA GLN A 273 -5.35 -21.46 -19.34
C GLN A 273 -4.84 -20.06 -18.97
N ASP A 274 -4.73 -19.79 -17.68
CA ASP A 274 -4.13 -18.55 -17.18
C ASP A 274 -2.63 -18.46 -17.52
N ASP A 275 -2.13 -17.23 -17.73
CA ASP A 275 -0.72 -16.92 -18.01
C ASP A 275 0.25 -17.62 -17.03
N LEU A 276 -0.16 -17.78 -15.76
CA LEU A 276 0.65 -18.43 -14.73
C LEU A 276 0.70 -19.95 -14.89
N THR A 277 -0.41 -20.59 -15.28
CA THR A 277 -0.44 -22.04 -15.55
C THR A 277 0.47 -22.39 -16.72
N HIS A 278 0.51 -21.56 -17.77
CA HIS A 278 1.47 -21.72 -18.87
C HIS A 278 2.92 -21.66 -18.39
N LYS A 279 3.28 -20.66 -17.57
CA LYS A 279 4.66 -20.53 -17.08
C LYS A 279 5.07 -21.67 -16.12
N LEU A 280 4.12 -22.20 -15.34
CA LEU A 280 4.31 -23.38 -14.51
C LEU A 280 4.52 -24.66 -15.36
N ALA A 281 3.85 -24.79 -16.50
CA ALA A 281 4.04 -25.93 -17.41
C ALA A 281 5.47 -25.95 -17.98
N ASP A 282 6.01 -24.78 -18.35
CA ASP A 282 7.41 -24.67 -18.74
C ASP A 282 8.36 -25.11 -17.61
N ILE A 283 8.12 -24.65 -16.37
CA ILE A 283 8.93 -24.97 -15.19
C ILE A 283 8.93 -26.48 -14.93
N VAL A 284 7.77 -27.13 -14.96
CA VAL A 284 7.68 -28.60 -14.79
C VAL A 284 8.40 -29.32 -15.94
N LYS A 285 8.27 -28.84 -17.19
CA LYS A 285 8.97 -29.43 -18.34
C LYS A 285 10.48 -29.37 -18.20
N ILE A 286 11.07 -28.20 -17.93
CA ILE A 286 12.53 -28.05 -17.81
C ILE A 286 13.07 -28.74 -16.54
N ASN A 287 12.32 -28.76 -15.45
CA ASN A 287 12.69 -29.48 -14.24
C ASN A 287 12.75 -31.00 -14.46
N ASN A 288 11.80 -31.57 -15.21
CA ASN A 288 11.80 -32.98 -15.59
C ASN A 288 12.92 -33.32 -16.58
N GLN A 289 13.24 -32.42 -17.50
CA GLN A 289 14.39 -32.53 -18.41
C GLN A 289 15.70 -32.56 -17.62
N LEU A 290 15.91 -31.60 -16.73
CA LEU A 290 17.08 -31.53 -15.85
C LEU A 290 17.24 -32.79 -14.99
N ARG A 291 16.17 -33.29 -14.34
CA ARG A 291 16.21 -34.55 -13.57
C ARG A 291 16.62 -35.76 -14.43
N ARG A 292 16.13 -35.85 -15.67
CA ARG A 292 16.51 -36.94 -16.61
C ARG A 292 17.95 -36.81 -17.09
N ASN A 293 18.39 -35.60 -17.41
CA ASN A 293 19.76 -35.33 -17.86
C ASN A 293 20.77 -35.64 -16.74
N GLU A 294 20.45 -35.28 -15.49
CA GLU A 294 21.25 -35.62 -14.32
C GLU A 294 21.25 -37.14 -14.03
N GLN A 295 20.09 -37.81 -14.10
CA GLN A 295 20.00 -39.27 -13.94
C GLN A 295 20.74 -40.06 -15.03
N ASN A 296 20.77 -39.55 -16.26
CA ASN A 296 21.45 -40.18 -17.41
C ASN A 296 22.95 -39.85 -17.48
N GLY A 297 23.51 -39.09 -16.53
CA GLY A 297 24.93 -38.70 -16.54
C GLY A 297 25.31 -37.74 -17.67
N ALA A 298 24.40 -36.85 -18.07
CA ALA A 298 24.65 -35.89 -19.15
C ALA A 298 25.82 -34.93 -18.83
N ALA A 299 26.50 -34.46 -19.88
CA ALA A 299 27.66 -33.59 -19.74
C ALA A 299 27.33 -32.27 -19.00
N ALA A 300 28.26 -31.83 -18.14
CA ALA A 300 28.04 -30.71 -17.22
C ALA A 300 27.62 -29.37 -17.88
N HIS A 301 27.97 -29.15 -19.15
CA HIS A 301 27.54 -27.96 -19.89
C HIS A 301 26.02 -27.95 -20.15
N VAL A 302 25.42 -29.11 -20.45
CA VAL A 302 23.96 -29.26 -20.65
C VAL A 302 23.22 -28.97 -19.35
N ILE A 303 23.71 -29.53 -18.24
CA ILE A 303 23.17 -29.31 -16.89
C ILE A 303 23.26 -27.81 -16.52
N ALA A 304 24.37 -27.13 -16.85
CA ALA A 304 24.52 -25.71 -16.62
C ALA A 304 23.55 -24.85 -17.45
N GLU A 305 23.24 -25.25 -18.69
CA GLU A 305 22.25 -24.56 -19.53
C GLU A 305 20.81 -24.79 -19.03
N ASP A 306 20.43 -26.03 -18.73
CA ASP A 306 19.14 -26.38 -18.12
C ASP A 306 18.89 -25.61 -16.82
N VAL A 307 19.93 -25.45 -15.98
CA VAL A 307 19.87 -24.65 -14.73
C VAL A 307 19.68 -23.15 -15.02
N LYS A 308 20.39 -22.58 -15.98
CA LYS A 308 20.20 -21.17 -16.41
C LYS A 308 18.77 -20.95 -16.92
N LEU A 309 18.23 -21.89 -17.69
CA LEU A 309 16.87 -21.84 -18.21
C LEU A 309 15.82 -21.98 -17.10
N LEU A 310 15.96 -22.94 -16.18
CA LEU A 310 15.10 -23.08 -15.01
C LEU A 310 15.11 -21.79 -14.15
N GLN A 311 16.29 -21.23 -13.89
CA GLN A 311 16.46 -19.97 -13.17
C GLN A 311 15.76 -18.80 -13.87
N PHE A 312 15.82 -18.72 -15.20
CA PHE A 312 15.07 -17.73 -16.00
C PHE A 312 13.55 -17.92 -15.91
N HIS A 313 13.06 -19.16 -15.97
CA HIS A 313 11.63 -19.44 -15.89
C HIS A 313 11.04 -19.11 -14.51
N VAL A 314 11.74 -19.47 -13.42
CA VAL A 314 11.30 -19.13 -12.05
C VAL A 314 11.38 -17.61 -11.80
N ALA A 315 12.42 -16.92 -12.29
CA ALA A 315 12.52 -15.46 -12.15
C ALA A 315 11.39 -14.72 -12.89
N THR A 316 11.15 -15.06 -14.17
CA THR A 316 10.12 -14.38 -14.99
C THR A 316 8.69 -14.68 -14.59
N MET A 317 8.44 -15.78 -13.87
CA MET A 317 7.14 -16.06 -13.23
C MET A 317 6.79 -15.02 -12.16
N VAL A 318 7.78 -14.62 -11.35
CA VAL A 318 7.63 -13.63 -10.28
C VAL A 318 7.66 -12.21 -10.83
N ASP A 319 8.62 -11.90 -11.71
CA ASP A 319 8.89 -10.56 -12.23
C ASP A 319 9.34 -10.61 -13.70
N ASN A 320 8.46 -10.21 -14.61
CA ASN A 320 8.73 -10.17 -16.06
C ASN A 320 9.21 -8.78 -16.56
N GLU A 321 9.44 -7.83 -15.64
CA GLU A 321 9.85 -6.44 -15.95
C GLU A 321 11.35 -6.20 -15.58
N LEU A 322 12.19 -7.23 -15.69
CA LEU A 322 13.62 -7.16 -15.35
C LEU A 322 14.45 -6.44 -16.42
N PRO A 323 15.34 -5.50 -16.06
CA PRO A 323 16.23 -4.85 -17.02
C PRO A 323 17.36 -5.81 -17.46
N GLY A 324 17.69 -5.79 -18.76
CA GLY A 324 18.78 -6.59 -19.32
C GLY A 324 18.49 -8.09 -19.51
N LEU A 325 17.21 -8.51 -19.44
CA LEU A 325 16.77 -9.87 -19.72
C LEU A 325 15.62 -9.87 -20.75
N PRO A 326 15.51 -10.90 -21.61
CA PRO A 326 14.37 -11.05 -22.50
C PRO A 326 13.08 -11.27 -21.69
N ARG A 327 11.96 -10.71 -22.16
CA ARG A 327 10.65 -10.90 -21.50
C ARG A 327 10.03 -12.21 -21.93
N ALA A 328 9.45 -12.95 -20.97
CA ALA A 328 8.66 -14.13 -21.29
C ALA A 328 7.34 -13.73 -21.96
N MET A 329 7.13 -14.19 -23.20
CA MET A 329 5.96 -13.88 -24.04
C MET A 329 5.13 -15.14 -24.29
N GLN A 330 3.87 -14.94 -24.66
CA GLN A 330 3.02 -15.99 -25.23
C GLN A 330 3.30 -16.18 -26.72
N LYS A 331 2.76 -17.25 -27.32
CA LYS A 331 2.82 -17.52 -28.77
C LYS A 331 2.32 -16.35 -29.65
N SER A 332 1.52 -15.44 -29.07
CA SER A 332 1.00 -14.22 -29.70
C SER A 332 1.89 -12.98 -29.51
N GLY A 333 3.13 -13.12 -29.00
CA GLY A 333 4.02 -12.00 -28.69
C GLY A 333 3.63 -11.17 -27.46
N ARG A 334 2.43 -11.36 -26.89
CA ARG A 334 1.98 -10.68 -25.68
C ARG A 334 2.84 -11.10 -24.47
N PRO A 335 3.42 -10.17 -23.69
CA PRO A 335 4.17 -10.53 -22.48
C PRO A 335 3.26 -11.13 -21.40
N LEU A 336 3.74 -12.17 -20.71
CA LEU A 336 3.01 -12.87 -19.65
C LEU A 336 2.83 -12.00 -18.39
N LYS A 337 1.62 -11.99 -17.82
CA LYS A 337 1.28 -11.26 -16.59
C LYS A 337 1.80 -11.95 -15.31
N SER A 338 3.08 -11.70 -15.00
CA SER A 338 3.79 -12.16 -13.80
C SER A 338 3.11 -11.77 -12.46
N LEU A 339 3.43 -12.51 -11.39
CA LEU A 339 2.84 -12.32 -10.06
C LEU A 339 2.97 -10.89 -9.53
N LYS A 340 4.15 -10.27 -9.64
CA LYS A 340 4.39 -8.87 -9.25
C LYS A 340 3.50 -7.89 -10.01
N GLN A 341 3.27 -8.14 -11.30
CA GLN A 341 2.42 -7.29 -12.15
C GLN A 341 0.93 -7.43 -11.82
N ARG A 342 0.48 -8.59 -11.31
CA ARG A 342 -0.89 -8.77 -10.79
C ARG A 342 -1.16 -7.97 -9.51
N LEU A 343 -0.13 -7.70 -8.70
CA LEU A 343 -0.24 -6.96 -7.43
C LEU A 343 -0.02 -5.44 -7.60
N LYS A 344 0.97 -5.05 -8.41
CA LYS A 344 1.42 -3.66 -8.66
C LYS A 344 0.47 -2.92 -9.64
N GLY A 345 0.41 -1.59 -9.56
CA GLY A 345 -0.17 -0.72 -10.59
C GLY A 345 -1.53 -0.10 -10.24
N LYS A 346 -2.21 0.47 -11.24
CA LYS A 346 -3.55 1.07 -11.10
C LYS A 346 -4.65 0.00 -10.98
N GLU A 347 -4.52 -1.05 -11.78
CA GLU A 347 -5.47 -2.17 -11.89
C GLU A 347 -5.05 -3.40 -11.07
N GLY A 348 -3.81 -3.45 -10.59
CA GLY A 348 -3.30 -4.52 -9.73
C GLY A 348 -4.07 -4.63 -8.41
N ARG A 349 -4.12 -5.84 -7.84
CA ARG A 349 -5.03 -6.22 -6.73
C ARG A 349 -5.06 -5.22 -5.57
N VAL A 350 -3.91 -4.67 -5.17
CA VAL A 350 -3.81 -3.74 -4.03
C VAL A 350 -4.63 -2.47 -4.27
N ARG A 351 -4.55 -1.87 -5.47
CA ARG A 351 -5.26 -0.61 -5.79
C ARG A 351 -6.63 -0.85 -6.40
N GLY A 352 -6.76 -1.84 -7.29
CA GLY A 352 -8.00 -2.14 -8.01
C GLY A 352 -9.03 -2.95 -7.21
N ASN A 353 -8.60 -3.84 -6.31
CA ASN A 353 -9.51 -4.70 -5.54
C ASN A 353 -9.59 -4.35 -4.04
N LEU A 354 -8.47 -4.03 -3.37
CA LEU A 354 -8.52 -3.71 -1.93
C LEU A 354 -8.94 -2.25 -1.67
N MET A 355 -8.36 -1.30 -2.39
CA MET A 355 -8.59 0.14 -2.19
C MET A 355 -9.73 0.74 -3.04
N GLY A 356 -10.25 -0.01 -4.02
CA GLY A 356 -11.11 0.54 -5.09
C GLY A 356 -12.10 -0.44 -5.70
N LYS A 357 -12.63 -1.39 -4.91
CA LYS A 357 -13.63 -2.36 -5.37
C LYS A 357 -14.91 -1.70 -5.89
N ARG A 358 -15.56 -2.38 -6.84
CA ARG A 358 -16.98 -2.15 -7.16
C ARG A 358 -17.84 -2.55 -5.94
N VAL A 359 -18.98 -1.90 -5.79
CA VAL A 359 -19.92 -2.15 -4.70
C VAL A 359 -21.34 -2.31 -5.25
N ASP A 360 -22.00 -3.38 -4.86
CA ASP A 360 -23.42 -3.61 -5.14
C ASP A 360 -24.29 -2.64 -4.32
N PHE A 361 -25.59 -2.60 -4.61
CA PHE A 361 -26.55 -1.67 -3.97
C PHE A 361 -26.16 -0.19 -4.11
N SER A 362 -25.59 0.19 -5.27
CA SER A 362 -25.31 1.58 -5.63
C SER A 362 -25.94 1.93 -6.98
N ALA A 363 -26.34 3.20 -7.14
CA ALA A 363 -26.92 3.74 -8.36
C ALA A 363 -26.34 5.13 -8.65
N ARG A 364 -26.31 5.52 -9.93
CA ARG A 364 -25.86 6.84 -10.39
C ARG A 364 -26.81 7.35 -11.47
N THR A 365 -27.19 8.62 -11.36
CA THR A 365 -28.03 9.36 -12.30
C THR A 365 -27.53 10.80 -12.39
N VAL A 366 -28.01 11.56 -13.36
CA VAL A 366 -27.82 13.02 -13.43
C VAL A 366 -28.57 13.67 -12.26
N ILE A 367 -28.05 14.79 -11.73
CA ILE A 367 -28.70 15.59 -10.69
C ILE A 367 -29.53 16.72 -11.31
N THR A 368 -30.65 17.04 -10.68
CA THR A 368 -31.54 18.15 -11.03
C THR A 368 -31.85 18.91 -9.74
N PRO A 369 -31.84 20.26 -9.72
CA PRO A 369 -32.27 21.02 -8.56
C PRO A 369 -33.79 20.93 -8.39
N ASP A 370 -34.25 20.75 -7.15
CA ASP A 370 -35.67 20.77 -6.78
C ASP A 370 -35.83 21.54 -5.46
N PRO A 371 -36.33 22.79 -5.49
CA PRO A 371 -36.50 23.60 -4.28
C PRO A 371 -37.61 23.14 -3.33
N ASN A 372 -38.45 22.18 -3.74
CA ASN A 372 -39.58 21.69 -2.91
C ASN A 372 -39.17 20.60 -1.92
N LEU A 373 -37.92 20.13 -1.99
CA LEU A 373 -37.38 19.08 -1.14
C LEU A 373 -36.59 19.69 0.01
N SER A 374 -36.72 19.09 1.19
CA SER A 374 -35.90 19.46 2.36
C SER A 374 -34.43 19.09 2.15
N ILE A 375 -33.52 19.66 2.95
CA ILE A 375 -32.05 19.54 2.79
C ILE A 375 -31.54 18.07 2.99
N ASP A 376 -32.41 17.19 3.47
CA ASP A 376 -32.22 15.75 3.65
C ASP A 376 -32.94 14.88 2.58
N GLN A 377 -33.69 15.46 1.64
CA GLN A 377 -34.65 14.78 0.75
C GLN A 377 -34.31 14.82 -0.76
N VAL A 378 -34.59 13.73 -1.48
CA VAL A 378 -34.40 13.64 -2.95
C VAL A 378 -35.53 12.91 -3.66
N GLY A 379 -35.79 13.31 -4.90
CA GLY A 379 -36.33 12.40 -5.92
C GLY A 379 -35.39 11.23 -6.20
N VAL A 380 -35.72 10.03 -5.69
CA VAL A 380 -35.19 8.77 -6.26
C VAL A 380 -36.13 8.34 -7.39
N PRO A 381 -35.68 8.22 -8.65
CA PRO A 381 -36.51 7.75 -9.74
C PRO A 381 -37.11 6.37 -9.44
N ARG A 382 -38.40 6.16 -9.75
CA ARG A 382 -39.10 4.88 -9.50
C ARG A 382 -38.39 3.67 -10.12
N SER A 383 -37.73 3.85 -11.27
CA SER A 383 -36.91 2.81 -11.94
C SER A 383 -35.67 2.38 -11.13
N ILE A 384 -35.08 3.28 -10.35
CA ILE A 384 -33.98 2.97 -9.43
C ILE A 384 -34.54 2.35 -8.15
N ALA A 385 -35.61 2.93 -7.58
CA ALA A 385 -36.27 2.43 -6.38
C ALA A 385 -36.78 0.98 -6.52
N ALA A 386 -37.30 0.61 -7.70
CA ALA A 386 -37.78 -0.75 -7.99
C ALA A 386 -36.64 -1.81 -8.14
N ASN A 387 -35.37 -1.40 -8.20
CA ASN A 387 -34.24 -2.33 -8.34
C ASN A 387 -33.35 -2.40 -7.08
N MET A 388 -33.23 -1.31 -6.33
CA MET A 388 -32.43 -1.27 -5.10
C MET A 388 -33.10 -2.06 -3.96
N THR A 389 -32.33 -2.92 -3.31
CA THR A 389 -32.77 -3.77 -2.17
C THR A 389 -31.88 -3.53 -0.91
N PHE A 390 -32.04 -4.33 0.16
CA PHE A 390 -32.24 -3.93 1.59
C PHE A 390 -32.66 -5.22 2.34
N ALA A 391 -32.46 -5.31 3.65
CA ALA A 391 -32.69 -6.52 4.44
C ALA A 391 -33.29 -6.27 5.86
N GLU A 392 -34.42 -5.59 5.94
CA GLU A 392 -35.25 -5.29 7.14
C GLU A 392 -35.94 -6.53 7.72
N ILE A 393 -35.58 -6.94 8.94
CA ILE A 393 -36.07 -8.15 9.63
C ILE A 393 -37.61 -8.13 9.84
N VAL A 394 -38.29 -9.23 9.55
CA VAL A 394 -39.68 -9.50 9.93
C VAL A 394 -39.73 -9.68 11.45
N THR A 395 -40.54 -8.85 12.06
CA THR A 395 -40.88 -8.79 13.49
C THR A 395 -42.40 -8.89 13.62
N PRO A 396 -42.94 -9.19 14.81
CA PRO A 396 -44.40 -9.15 15.02
C PRO A 396 -45.04 -7.80 14.65
N PHE A 397 -44.28 -6.70 14.67
CA PHE A 397 -44.79 -5.34 14.42
C PHE A 397 -44.86 -4.95 12.94
N ASN A 398 -44.11 -5.61 12.05
CA ASN A 398 -44.08 -5.29 10.62
C ASN A 398 -44.54 -6.46 9.72
N ILE A 399 -44.95 -7.60 10.29
CA ILE A 399 -45.33 -8.80 9.54
C ILE A 399 -46.42 -8.53 8.50
N ASP A 400 -47.52 -7.86 8.86
CA ASP A 400 -48.63 -7.56 7.94
C ASP A 400 -48.18 -6.64 6.79
N ARG A 401 -47.40 -5.61 7.12
CA ARG A 401 -46.84 -4.64 6.16
C ARG A 401 -45.90 -5.33 5.17
N LEU A 402 -45.07 -6.25 5.65
CA LEU A 402 -44.13 -7.00 4.82
C LEU A 402 -44.85 -8.08 4.00
N GLN A 403 -45.89 -8.72 4.53
CA GLN A 403 -46.68 -9.73 3.82
C GLN A 403 -47.48 -9.10 2.67
N GLU A 404 -48.00 -7.88 2.84
CA GLU A 404 -48.61 -7.11 1.75
C GLU A 404 -47.61 -6.71 0.67
N LEU A 405 -46.38 -6.30 1.03
CA LEU A 405 -45.32 -6.02 0.05
C LEU A 405 -44.89 -7.27 -0.73
N VAL A 406 -44.93 -8.44 -0.08
CA VAL A 406 -44.66 -9.75 -0.71
C VAL A 406 -45.79 -10.17 -1.63
N ARG A 407 -47.05 -9.98 -1.22
CA ARG A 407 -48.26 -10.24 -2.03
C ARG A 407 -48.26 -9.44 -3.35
N ARG A 408 -47.75 -8.20 -3.34
CA ARG A 408 -47.56 -7.35 -4.53
C ARG A 408 -46.40 -7.79 -5.44
N GLY A 409 -45.45 -8.54 -4.89
CA GLY A 409 -44.25 -9.01 -5.59
C GLY A 409 -43.41 -7.88 -6.20
N ASN A 410 -42.71 -8.20 -7.29
CA ASN A 410 -41.77 -7.29 -7.97
C ASN A 410 -42.44 -6.45 -9.08
N SER A 411 -43.74 -6.61 -9.33
CA SER A 411 -44.43 -6.00 -10.49
C SER A 411 -44.93 -4.58 -10.24
N GLN A 412 -45.09 -4.18 -8.98
CA GLN A 412 -45.60 -2.86 -8.58
C GLN A 412 -44.73 -2.25 -7.49
N TYR A 413 -44.74 -0.91 -7.40
CA TYR A 413 -44.11 -0.18 -6.31
C TYR A 413 -45.17 0.46 -5.40
N PRO A 414 -45.09 0.31 -4.06
CA PRO A 414 -44.10 -0.47 -3.32
C PRO A 414 -44.41 -1.99 -3.33
N GLY A 415 -43.35 -2.81 -3.30
CA GLY A 415 -43.41 -4.28 -3.35
C GLY A 415 -42.08 -4.92 -2.95
N ALA A 416 -41.95 -6.24 -3.08
CA ALA A 416 -40.78 -7.02 -2.67
C ALA A 416 -40.25 -7.95 -3.79
N LYS A 417 -38.94 -8.24 -3.75
CA LYS A 417 -38.21 -8.95 -4.83
C LYS A 417 -37.63 -10.30 -4.43
N TYR A 418 -37.09 -10.37 -3.22
CA TYR A 418 -36.50 -11.58 -2.65
C TYR A 418 -36.99 -11.77 -1.23
N ILE A 419 -37.09 -13.02 -0.80
CA ILE A 419 -37.23 -13.41 0.60
C ILE A 419 -36.04 -14.30 0.96
N ILE A 420 -35.53 -14.14 2.18
CA ILE A 420 -34.45 -14.95 2.73
C ILE A 420 -34.99 -15.58 4.01
N ARG A 421 -35.07 -16.91 4.05
CA ARG A 421 -35.43 -17.67 5.26
C ARG A 421 -34.26 -17.73 6.24
N ASP A 422 -34.51 -18.14 7.46
CA ASP A 422 -33.47 -18.26 8.51
C ASP A 422 -32.42 -19.34 8.16
N ASN A 423 -32.83 -20.39 7.43
CA ASN A 423 -31.94 -21.39 6.82
C ASN A 423 -30.97 -20.82 5.75
N GLY A 424 -31.14 -19.55 5.35
CA GLY A 424 -30.40 -18.91 4.26
C GLY A 424 -31.03 -19.03 2.87
N ASP A 425 -32.06 -19.87 2.70
CA ASP A 425 -32.79 -20.05 1.43
C ASP A 425 -33.25 -18.69 0.86
N ARG A 426 -32.79 -18.36 -0.36
CA ARG A 426 -33.27 -17.18 -1.10
C ARG A 426 -34.32 -17.56 -2.12
N ILE A 427 -35.56 -17.12 -1.88
CA ILE A 427 -36.68 -17.22 -2.83
C ILE A 427 -36.72 -15.96 -3.68
N ASP A 428 -36.86 -16.11 -5.00
CA ASP A 428 -37.07 -15.01 -5.96
C ASP A 428 -38.55 -14.91 -6.32
N LEU A 429 -39.19 -13.79 -5.96
CA LEU A 429 -40.63 -13.61 -6.14
C LEU A 429 -41.05 -13.45 -7.60
N ARG A 430 -40.11 -13.28 -8.54
CA ARG A 430 -40.39 -13.11 -9.98
C ARG A 430 -40.72 -14.43 -10.69
N PHE A 431 -40.32 -15.56 -10.13
CA PHE A 431 -40.47 -16.88 -10.74
C PHE A 431 -41.12 -17.91 -9.79
N HIS A 432 -41.64 -17.47 -8.64
CA HIS A 432 -42.34 -18.36 -7.71
C HIS A 432 -43.76 -18.65 -8.23
N PRO A 433 -44.17 -19.93 -8.36
CA PRO A 433 -45.45 -20.29 -8.99
C PRO A 433 -46.69 -19.84 -8.19
N LYS A 434 -46.51 -19.52 -6.90
CA LYS A 434 -47.55 -18.97 -6.01
C LYS A 434 -46.98 -17.81 -5.19
N PRO A 435 -47.03 -16.55 -5.66
CA PRO A 435 -46.58 -15.40 -4.85
C PRO A 435 -47.51 -15.11 -3.67
N SER A 436 -48.82 -15.34 -3.84
CA SER A 436 -49.88 -14.96 -2.89
C SER A 436 -49.91 -15.76 -1.60
N ASP A 437 -49.60 -17.06 -1.67
CA ASP A 437 -49.75 -18.03 -0.57
C ASP A 437 -48.55 -18.04 0.39
N LEU A 438 -47.58 -17.14 0.22
CA LEU A 438 -46.27 -17.23 0.86
C LEU A 438 -46.28 -16.62 2.28
N HIS A 439 -46.55 -17.46 3.28
CA HIS A 439 -46.55 -17.10 4.70
C HIS A 439 -45.14 -16.62 5.14
N LEU A 440 -45.07 -15.44 5.75
CA LEU A 440 -43.85 -14.92 6.39
C LEU A 440 -43.72 -15.43 7.82
N GLN A 441 -42.49 -15.58 8.30
CA GLN A 441 -42.20 -15.86 9.72
C GLN A 441 -41.25 -14.79 10.26
N THR A 442 -41.24 -14.64 11.59
CA THR A 442 -40.40 -13.66 12.30
C THR A 442 -38.92 -14.01 12.10
N GLY A 443 -38.23 -13.27 11.22
CA GLY A 443 -36.83 -13.50 10.81
C GLY A 443 -36.42 -12.94 9.43
N TYR A 444 -37.33 -12.96 8.44
CA TYR A 444 -37.04 -12.71 6.99
C TYR A 444 -36.82 -11.20 6.64
N LYS A 445 -36.46 -10.75 5.41
CA LYS A 445 -35.77 -9.43 5.18
C LYS A 445 -36.18 -8.49 3.96
N ALA A 446 -36.41 -7.14 4.10
CA ALA A 446 -36.94 -6.11 3.09
C ALA A 446 -36.27 -4.66 2.95
N SER A 447 -36.74 -3.61 2.19
CA SER A 447 -35.88 -2.44 1.68
C SER A 447 -36.38 -1.04 1.12
N PHE A 448 -35.86 0.18 1.51
CA PHE A 448 -36.03 1.55 0.82
C PHE A 448 -34.93 2.69 1.15
N ILE A 449 -34.74 3.85 0.40
CA ILE A 449 -33.60 4.92 0.49
C ILE A 449 -33.86 6.42 -0.04
N ILE A 450 -33.14 7.52 0.41
CA ILE A 450 -33.13 9.01 -0.02
C ILE A 450 -31.74 9.85 0.10
N LYS A 451 -31.53 11.17 -0.31
CA LYS A 451 -30.33 12.16 -0.14
C LYS A 451 -30.47 13.70 -0.60
N HIS A 452 -29.42 14.52 -0.93
CA HIS A 452 -29.26 15.85 -1.75
C HIS A 452 -29.74 17.29 -1.25
N VAL A 453 -29.49 18.57 -1.75
CA VAL A 453 -28.80 19.31 -2.92
C VAL A 453 -28.37 20.85 -2.66
N LEU A 454 -27.91 21.73 -3.64
CA LEU A 454 -27.39 23.18 -3.49
C LEU A 454 -27.58 24.21 -4.71
N CYS A 455 -27.21 25.54 -4.64
CA CYS A 455 -26.81 26.48 -5.79
C CYS A 455 -26.17 27.93 -5.48
N SER A 456 -25.90 28.83 -6.50
CA SER A 456 -24.97 30.04 -6.49
C SER A 456 -25.35 31.38 -7.30
N LYS A 457 -24.40 32.27 -7.77
CA LYS A 457 -24.54 33.76 -8.08
C LYS A 457 -23.88 34.36 -9.39
N TRP A 458 -24.00 35.70 -9.68
CA TRP A 458 -23.67 36.45 -10.96
C TRP A 458 -22.84 37.79 -10.83
N HIS A 459 -22.15 38.27 -11.91
CA HIS A 459 -21.79 39.72 -12.13
C HIS A 459 -21.29 40.19 -13.55
N TRP A 460 -20.73 39.34 -14.43
CA TRP A 460 -19.74 39.75 -15.47
C TRP A 460 -20.24 40.39 -16.80
N VAL A 461 -21.50 40.79 -16.93
CA VAL A 461 -22.13 40.93 -18.28
C VAL A 461 -22.11 42.35 -18.87
N ILE A 462 -22.11 43.41 -18.03
CA ILE A 462 -22.67 44.71 -18.42
C ILE A 462 -21.63 45.76 -18.88
N ALA A 463 -20.46 45.84 -18.23
CA ALA A 463 -19.56 46.99 -18.36
C ALA A 463 -18.44 46.82 -19.40
N VAL A 464 -17.36 46.10 -19.06
CA VAL A 464 -16.16 45.92 -19.90
C VAL A 464 -15.51 44.57 -19.55
N VAL A 465 -14.98 43.85 -20.53
CA VAL A 465 -14.32 42.53 -20.30
C VAL A 465 -12.88 42.71 -19.79
N GLY A 466 -12.16 43.73 -20.25
CA GLY A 466 -10.89 44.19 -19.67
C GLY A 466 -9.63 43.44 -20.15
N GLN A 467 -8.51 43.72 -19.48
CA GLN A 467 -7.18 43.21 -19.86
C GLN A 467 -7.10 41.68 -19.77
N GLN A 468 -6.89 41.04 -20.92
CA GLN A 468 -6.54 39.63 -20.99
C GLN A 468 -5.05 39.47 -20.68
N ASN A 469 -4.73 38.54 -19.78
CA ASN A 469 -3.37 38.21 -19.40
C ASN A 469 -3.08 36.74 -19.75
N VAL A 470 -1.80 36.44 -20.01
CA VAL A 470 -1.27 35.08 -20.16
C VAL A 470 -0.03 34.97 -19.28
N GLU A 471 0.07 33.93 -18.46
CA GLU A 471 1.13 33.74 -17.44
C GLU A 471 1.33 34.95 -16.50
N GLY A 472 0.27 35.74 -16.26
CA GLY A 472 0.31 36.97 -15.47
C GLY A 472 0.96 38.17 -16.17
N LYS A 473 1.10 38.16 -17.50
CA LYS A 473 1.57 39.27 -18.34
C LYS A 473 0.55 39.63 -19.42
N ARG A 474 0.61 40.84 -19.97
CA ARG A 474 -0.09 41.17 -21.23
C ARG A 474 0.40 40.28 -22.38
N ILE A 475 -0.50 39.93 -23.30
CA ILE A 475 -0.27 38.99 -24.43
C ILE A 475 1.13 39.15 -25.04
N PRO A 476 1.97 38.08 -25.13
CA PRO A 476 3.33 38.16 -25.64
C PRO A 476 3.37 38.31 -27.18
N PHE A 477 4.48 38.84 -27.70
CA PHE A 477 4.71 38.91 -29.14
C PHE A 477 5.00 37.52 -29.72
N GLY A 478 4.00 36.89 -30.34
CA GLY A 478 4.12 35.59 -31.02
C GLY A 478 4.70 35.67 -32.44
N PHE A 479 4.70 36.85 -33.05
CA PHE A 479 5.32 37.14 -34.34
C PHE A 479 6.51 38.10 -34.17
N LYS A 480 7.32 38.27 -35.22
CA LYS A 480 8.49 39.18 -35.24
C LYS A 480 8.09 40.60 -34.80
N HIS A 481 8.35 40.89 -33.52
CA HIS A 481 8.04 42.14 -32.83
C HIS A 481 6.56 42.56 -32.85
N ARG A 482 5.61 41.60 -32.83
CA ARG A 482 4.16 41.91 -32.74
C ARG A 482 3.30 40.74 -32.25
N THR A 483 2.09 41.03 -31.79
CA THR A 483 1.12 40.04 -31.28
C THR A 483 0.32 39.36 -32.39
N LEU A 484 -0.18 40.13 -33.36
CA LEU A 484 -0.94 39.65 -34.53
C LEU A 484 -0.41 40.30 -35.83
N PRO A 485 -0.66 39.70 -37.02
CA PRO A 485 -0.20 40.25 -38.29
C PRO A 485 -0.87 41.58 -38.68
N HIS A 486 -1.99 41.94 -38.05
CA HIS A 486 -2.73 43.18 -38.25
C HIS A 486 -2.05 44.41 -37.60
N PHE A 487 -1.26 44.21 -36.54
CA PHE A 487 -0.59 45.30 -35.84
C PHE A 487 0.78 45.63 -36.47
N ILE A 488 1.21 46.87 -36.25
CA ILE A 488 2.54 47.36 -36.61
C ILE A 488 3.59 46.68 -35.69
N LYS A 489 4.87 46.71 -36.09
CA LYS A 489 5.97 46.19 -35.26
C LYS A 489 6.23 47.11 -34.07
N ASP A 490 6.60 46.52 -32.94
CA ASP A 490 6.94 47.18 -31.68
C ASP A 490 5.80 48.06 -31.13
N ASP A 491 4.56 47.66 -31.40
CA ASP A 491 3.34 48.22 -30.84
C ASP A 491 3.09 47.69 -29.41
N TYR A 492 2.87 48.62 -28.47
CA TYR A 492 2.62 48.35 -27.04
C TYR A 492 1.25 48.88 -26.55
N GLY A 493 0.37 49.30 -27.46
CA GLY A 493 -0.97 49.80 -27.16
C GLY A 493 -1.88 48.82 -26.39
N PRO A 494 -3.02 49.29 -25.85
CA PRO A 494 -3.94 48.43 -25.11
C PRO A 494 -4.52 47.32 -25.99
N GLU A 495 -5.11 47.68 -27.13
CA GLU A 495 -5.70 46.76 -28.12
C GLU A 495 -4.68 45.72 -28.59
N SER A 496 -3.51 46.17 -29.05
CA SER A 496 -2.44 45.32 -29.58
C SER A 496 -1.84 44.37 -28.54
N ARG A 497 -2.00 44.67 -27.23
CA ARG A 497 -1.54 43.84 -26.11
C ARG A 497 -2.68 43.12 -25.37
N GLY A 498 -3.87 43.00 -25.98
CA GLY A 498 -4.97 42.18 -25.48
C GLY A 498 -5.82 42.81 -24.38
N PHE A 499 -5.93 44.13 -24.35
CA PHE A 499 -7.07 44.78 -23.70
C PHE A 499 -8.33 44.53 -24.52
N VAL A 500 -9.46 44.26 -23.84
CA VAL A 500 -10.78 44.19 -24.45
C VAL A 500 -11.60 45.34 -23.86
N GLU A 501 -11.89 46.33 -24.69
CA GLU A 501 -12.69 47.50 -24.31
C GLU A 501 -14.19 47.20 -24.41
N ASN A 502 -14.56 46.31 -25.34
CA ASN A 502 -15.96 45.98 -25.57
C ASN A 502 -16.53 45.05 -24.49
N SER A 503 -17.86 45.09 -24.34
CA SER A 503 -18.61 44.22 -23.43
C SER A 503 -19.17 43.01 -24.18
N TYR A 504 -19.58 41.95 -23.46
CA TYR A 504 -20.30 40.84 -24.06
C TYR A 504 -21.67 41.24 -24.66
N LEU A 505 -22.20 42.42 -24.30
CA LEU A 505 -23.42 42.99 -24.88
C LEU A 505 -23.15 43.73 -26.20
N ALA A 506 -22.01 44.41 -26.32
CA ALA A 506 -21.59 45.07 -27.56
C ALA A 506 -21.03 44.10 -28.60
N GLY A 507 -20.42 43.00 -28.14
CA GLY A 507 -19.68 42.04 -28.98
C GLY A 507 -18.19 42.42 -29.08
N LEU A 508 -17.33 41.42 -29.27
CA LEU A 508 -15.88 41.62 -29.36
C LEU A 508 -15.43 41.76 -30.83
N THR A 509 -14.47 42.63 -31.10
CA THR A 509 -13.77 42.66 -32.38
C THR A 509 -12.97 41.36 -32.62
N PRO A 510 -12.59 41.00 -33.87
CA PRO A 510 -11.87 39.75 -34.15
C PRO A 510 -10.50 39.64 -33.44
N THR A 511 -9.83 40.77 -33.22
CA THR A 511 -8.56 40.87 -32.46
C THR A 511 -8.77 40.65 -30.97
N GLU A 512 -9.72 41.37 -30.36
CA GLU A 512 -10.13 41.17 -28.96
C GLU A 512 -10.59 39.73 -28.70
N PHE A 513 -11.42 39.17 -29.58
CA PHE A 513 -11.92 37.81 -29.48
C PHE A 513 -10.78 36.78 -29.48
N PHE A 514 -9.76 36.96 -30.32
CA PHE A 514 -8.58 36.08 -30.33
C PHE A 514 -7.80 36.18 -29.01
N PHE A 515 -7.54 37.39 -28.50
CA PHE A 515 -6.84 37.58 -27.23
C PHE A 515 -7.65 37.07 -26.02
N HIS A 516 -8.97 37.22 -26.05
CA HIS A 516 -9.86 36.65 -25.03
C HIS A 516 -9.88 35.11 -25.07
N ALA A 517 -9.90 34.52 -26.27
CA ALA A 517 -9.79 33.07 -26.44
C ALA A 517 -8.44 32.52 -25.96
N MET A 518 -7.34 33.29 -26.06
CA MET A 518 -6.05 32.92 -25.48
C MET A 518 -6.11 32.86 -23.94
N GLY A 519 -6.63 33.90 -23.28
CA GLY A 519 -6.78 33.92 -21.81
C GLY A 519 -7.73 32.84 -21.29
N GLY A 520 -8.88 32.66 -21.94
CA GLY A 520 -9.82 31.58 -21.63
C GLY A 520 -9.21 30.19 -21.79
N ARG A 521 -8.36 29.99 -22.81
CA ARG A 521 -7.65 28.73 -23.03
C ARG A 521 -6.60 28.42 -21.96
N GLU A 522 -5.90 29.43 -21.42
CA GLU A 522 -5.03 29.24 -20.25
C GLU A 522 -5.85 28.70 -19.08
N GLY A 523 -6.95 29.38 -18.70
CA GLY A 523 -7.82 28.95 -17.60
C GLY A 523 -8.37 27.53 -17.74
N LEU A 524 -8.73 27.11 -18.96
CA LEU A 524 -9.19 25.75 -19.26
C LEU A 524 -8.07 24.71 -19.08
N ILE A 525 -6.87 24.97 -19.60
CA ILE A 525 -5.71 24.09 -19.45
C ILE A 525 -5.30 23.98 -17.98
N ASP A 526 -5.21 25.11 -17.29
CA ASP A 526 -4.78 25.22 -15.91
C ASP A 526 -5.77 24.51 -14.96
N THR A 527 -7.07 24.56 -15.25
CA THR A 527 -8.11 23.77 -14.57
C THR A 527 -7.91 22.26 -14.77
N ALA A 528 -7.59 21.82 -15.99
CA ALA A 528 -7.35 20.41 -16.28
C ALA A 528 -6.09 19.88 -15.55
N VAL A 529 -5.00 20.65 -15.53
CA VAL A 529 -3.76 20.31 -14.82
C VAL A 529 -4.01 20.26 -13.30
N LYS A 530 -4.61 21.31 -12.72
CA LYS A 530 -4.95 21.38 -11.29
C LYS A 530 -5.83 20.21 -10.85
N THR A 531 -6.77 19.76 -11.68
CA THR A 531 -7.63 18.59 -11.39
C THR A 531 -6.81 17.30 -11.22
N ALA A 532 -5.78 17.10 -12.04
CA ALA A 532 -4.90 15.94 -11.93
C ALA A 532 -3.97 16.01 -10.70
N GLU A 533 -3.38 17.18 -10.43
CA GLU A 533 -2.42 17.36 -9.34
C GLU A 533 -3.08 17.38 -7.95
N THR A 534 -4.19 18.10 -7.78
CA THR A 534 -4.91 18.18 -6.49
C THR A 534 -5.35 16.79 -6.02
N GLY A 535 -5.92 15.96 -6.90
CA GLY A 535 -6.31 14.58 -6.60
C GLY A 535 -5.12 13.62 -6.36
N TYR A 536 -3.89 14.02 -6.70
CA TYR A 536 -2.66 13.31 -6.29
C TYR A 536 -2.17 13.79 -4.93
N ILE A 537 -2.09 15.11 -4.72
CA ILE A 537 -1.66 15.75 -3.46
C ILE A 537 -2.59 15.32 -2.31
N GLN A 538 -3.91 15.42 -2.49
CA GLN A 538 -4.91 14.99 -1.51
C GLN A 538 -4.71 13.52 -1.12
N ARG A 539 -4.50 12.62 -2.09
CA ARG A 539 -4.23 11.20 -1.81
C ARG A 539 -2.93 10.99 -1.04
N ARG A 540 -1.87 11.75 -1.35
CA ARG A 540 -0.57 11.70 -0.64
C ARG A 540 -0.71 12.19 0.81
N LEU A 541 -1.47 13.26 1.04
CA LEU A 541 -1.78 13.78 2.37
C LEU A 541 -2.58 12.76 3.20
N ILE A 542 -3.68 12.23 2.65
CA ILE A 542 -4.48 11.18 3.29
C ILE A 542 -3.60 9.97 3.64
N LYS A 543 -2.82 9.44 2.69
CA LYS A 543 -1.95 8.28 2.93
C LYS A 543 -0.79 8.53 3.89
N SER A 544 -0.52 9.78 4.27
CA SER A 544 0.44 10.13 5.32
C SER A 544 -0.22 10.26 6.69
N MET A 545 -1.47 10.72 6.75
CA MET A 545 -2.17 11.08 7.99
C MET A 545 -3.25 10.09 8.43
N GLU A 546 -3.69 9.15 7.58
CA GLU A 546 -4.75 8.16 7.88
C GLU A 546 -4.46 7.21 9.06
N SER A 547 -3.24 7.24 9.60
CA SER A 547 -2.85 6.48 10.79
C SER A 547 -3.03 7.26 12.10
N VAL A 548 -3.32 8.56 12.04
CA VAL A 548 -3.38 9.47 13.18
C VAL A 548 -4.82 9.63 13.65
N MET A 549 -5.05 9.47 14.96
CA MET A 549 -6.36 9.64 15.58
C MET A 549 -6.25 10.14 17.02
N VAL A 550 -7.29 10.83 17.50
CA VAL A 550 -7.50 11.09 18.93
C VAL A 550 -7.75 9.75 19.64
N LYS A 551 -7.20 9.58 20.85
CA LYS A 551 -7.45 8.43 21.74
C LYS A 551 -8.30 8.88 22.94
N TYR A 552 -8.82 7.91 23.70
CA TYR A 552 -9.66 8.18 24.88
C TYR A 552 -8.98 8.99 26.00
N ASP A 553 -7.65 9.11 25.99
CA ASP A 553 -6.86 9.97 26.88
C ASP A 553 -6.71 11.42 26.37
N ALA A 554 -7.47 11.79 25.34
CA ALA A 554 -7.40 13.05 24.58
C ALA A 554 -6.06 13.33 23.87
N THR A 555 -5.10 12.39 23.89
CA THR A 555 -3.86 12.50 23.12
C THR A 555 -4.09 12.14 21.65
N VAL A 556 -3.37 12.79 20.75
CA VAL A 556 -3.36 12.43 19.33
C VAL A 556 -2.22 11.45 19.10
N ARG A 557 -2.52 10.23 18.62
CA ARG A 557 -1.53 9.18 18.40
C ARG A 557 -1.61 8.56 17.02
N ASN A 558 -0.48 8.07 16.52
CA ASN A 558 -0.41 7.29 15.29
C ASN A 558 -0.77 5.79 15.52
N SER A 559 -0.77 4.99 14.45
CA SER A 559 -1.11 3.56 14.49
C SER A 559 -0.13 2.68 15.28
N ILE A 560 1.07 3.20 15.57
CA ILE A 560 2.07 2.55 16.45
C ILE A 560 2.09 3.16 17.86
N ASN A 561 1.00 3.85 18.25
CA ASN A 561 0.74 4.45 19.56
C ASN A 561 1.77 5.48 20.05
N GLN A 562 2.60 6.02 19.14
CA GLN A 562 3.43 7.19 19.44
C GLN A 562 2.54 8.43 19.51
N VAL A 563 2.80 9.30 20.49
CA VAL A 563 2.10 10.57 20.66
C VAL A 563 2.60 11.57 19.61
N VAL A 564 1.65 12.23 18.95
CA VAL A 564 1.88 13.31 17.98
C VAL A 564 1.54 14.67 18.61
N GLN A 565 0.46 14.75 19.38
CA GLN A 565 0.10 15.92 20.19
C GLN A 565 -0.44 15.47 21.56
N LEU A 566 -0.15 16.25 22.61
CA LEU A 566 -0.63 16.00 23.97
C LEU A 566 -2.14 16.25 24.12
N ARG A 567 -2.69 17.18 23.32
CA ARG A 567 -4.11 17.43 23.12
C ARG A 567 -4.36 17.67 21.64
N TYR A 568 -5.51 17.21 21.14
CA TYR A 568 -6.00 17.59 19.82
C TYR A 568 -6.14 19.12 19.72
N GLY A 569 -5.76 19.73 18.60
CA GLY A 569 -5.84 21.20 18.42
C GLY A 569 -4.92 22.04 19.33
N GLU A 570 -4.10 21.41 20.17
CA GLU A 570 -3.36 22.02 21.30
C GLU A 570 -4.25 22.53 22.46
N ASP A 571 -5.54 22.76 22.22
CA ASP A 571 -6.56 23.18 23.20
C ASP A 571 -7.43 22.02 23.74
N GLY A 572 -7.64 20.98 22.94
CA GLY A 572 -8.56 19.86 23.20
C GLY A 572 -9.98 20.06 22.67
N LEU A 573 -10.24 21.06 21.83
CA LEU A 573 -11.59 21.42 21.35
C LEU A 573 -11.91 20.86 19.96
N ALA A 574 -13.19 20.69 19.66
CA ALA A 574 -13.65 20.29 18.33
C ALA A 574 -13.84 21.53 17.45
N GLY A 575 -13.16 21.59 16.30
CA GLY A 575 -13.19 22.77 15.41
C GLY A 575 -14.56 23.12 14.83
N GLU A 576 -15.50 22.18 14.85
CA GLU A 576 -16.92 22.40 14.49
C GLU A 576 -17.70 23.27 15.49
N SER A 577 -17.16 23.52 16.68
CA SER A 577 -17.73 24.41 17.71
C SER A 577 -16.90 25.67 17.97
N VAL A 578 -15.90 25.97 17.12
CA VAL A 578 -15.01 27.12 17.29
C VAL A 578 -15.48 28.28 16.42
N GLU A 579 -15.80 29.41 17.05
CA GLU A 579 -16.23 30.65 16.39
C GLU A 579 -15.13 31.73 16.40
N PHE A 580 -15.14 32.62 15.41
CA PHE A 580 -14.21 33.76 15.33
C PHE A 580 -14.58 34.89 16.31
N GLN A 581 -14.11 34.77 17.54
CA GLN A 581 -14.29 35.81 18.57
C GLN A 581 -13.15 36.83 18.57
N ASN A 582 -13.49 38.11 18.80
CA ASN A 582 -12.53 39.22 18.84
C ASN A 582 -12.20 39.63 20.29
N LEU A 583 -10.95 39.45 20.70
CA LEU A 583 -10.48 39.83 22.05
C LEU A 583 -10.43 41.36 22.20
N ALA A 584 -11.54 41.93 22.67
CA ALA A 584 -11.73 43.37 22.87
C ALA A 584 -10.72 44.02 23.86
N THR A 585 -9.97 43.21 24.60
CA THR A 585 -8.90 43.61 25.52
C THR A 585 -7.56 43.90 24.83
N LEU A 586 -7.33 43.40 23.61
CA LEU A 586 -6.00 43.42 22.97
C LEU A 586 -5.71 44.72 22.18
N LYS A 587 -6.75 45.42 21.72
CA LYS A 587 -6.64 46.61 20.86
C LYS A 587 -6.65 47.98 21.58
N PRO A 588 -7.25 48.17 22.77
CA PRO A 588 -7.24 49.48 23.44
C PRO A 588 -5.85 49.89 23.94
N SER A 589 -5.51 51.18 23.79
CA SER A 589 -4.41 51.81 24.55
C SER A 589 -4.64 51.68 26.05
N ASN A 590 -3.58 51.57 26.86
CA ASN A 590 -3.65 51.39 28.33
C ASN A 590 -4.64 52.37 29.00
N LYS A 591 -4.64 53.65 28.62
CA LYS A 591 -5.57 54.67 29.17
C LYS A 591 -7.04 54.41 28.81
N ALA A 592 -7.30 53.83 27.63
CA ALA A 592 -8.63 53.41 27.21
C ALA A 592 -9.02 52.03 27.82
N PHE A 593 -8.05 51.14 28.04
CA PHE A 593 -8.23 49.87 28.73
C PHE A 593 -8.63 50.09 30.19
N GLU A 594 -7.93 50.97 30.92
CA GLU A 594 -8.28 51.34 32.30
C GLU A 594 -9.65 52.02 32.40
N LYS A 595 -9.96 52.96 31.50
CA LYS A 595 -11.28 53.62 31.45
C LYS A 595 -12.42 52.65 31.05
N LYS A 596 -12.11 51.51 30.43
CA LYS A 596 -13.08 50.50 29.98
C LYS A 596 -13.08 49.22 30.84
N LYS A 597 -12.21 49.09 31.84
CA LYS A 597 -12.39 48.08 32.89
C LYS A 597 -13.72 48.37 33.60
N PRO A 598 -14.61 47.38 33.82
CA PRO A 598 -15.60 47.51 34.86
C PRO A 598 -14.83 47.72 36.18
N SER A 599 -15.24 48.71 36.97
CA SER A 599 -14.64 48.93 38.30
C SER A 599 -14.77 47.65 39.11
N ALA A 600 -13.68 47.17 39.70
CA ALA A 600 -13.73 46.04 40.63
C ALA A 600 -14.82 46.30 41.68
N PRO A 601 -15.63 45.28 42.05
CA PRO A 601 -16.82 45.47 42.86
C PRO A 601 -16.44 46.20 44.16
N LYS A 602 -17.01 47.39 44.35
CA LYS A 602 -16.83 48.17 45.58
C LYS A 602 -17.30 47.30 46.75
N LYS A 603 -16.58 47.33 47.87
CA LYS A 603 -16.96 46.60 49.09
C LYS A 603 -18.37 47.04 49.53
N GLY A 604 -19.37 46.20 49.27
CA GLY A 604 -20.77 46.51 49.54
C GLY A 604 -21.73 45.48 48.94
N GLY A 605 -22.07 44.45 49.73
CA GLY A 605 -23.28 43.65 49.54
C GLY A 605 -23.41 42.83 48.25
N SER A 606 -22.46 41.95 47.94
CA SER A 606 -22.70 40.83 47.00
C SER A 606 -23.22 39.60 47.74
N SER A 607 -24.29 38.99 47.26
CA SER A 607 -24.82 37.70 47.72
C SER A 607 -23.72 36.63 47.76
N ALA A 608 -23.72 35.79 48.81
CA ALA A 608 -22.67 34.79 49.05
C ALA A 608 -22.71 33.57 48.09
N GLU A 609 -23.48 33.66 47.00
CA GLU A 609 -23.70 32.60 46.03
C GLU A 609 -22.94 32.87 44.72
N ASP A 610 -22.99 34.10 44.22
CA ASP A 610 -22.24 34.54 43.04
C ASP A 610 -20.73 34.29 43.17
N LEU A 611 -20.19 34.55 44.37
CA LEU A 611 -18.78 34.34 44.68
C LEU A 611 -18.40 32.85 44.71
N LYS A 612 -19.33 31.96 45.08
CA LYS A 612 -19.11 30.50 45.03
C LYS A 612 -19.08 30.01 43.58
N LEU A 613 -19.99 30.50 42.73
CA LEU A 613 -20.05 30.15 41.31
C LEU A 613 -18.76 30.58 40.58
N ALA A 614 -18.31 31.82 40.82
CA ALA A 614 -17.04 32.33 40.28
C ALA A 614 -15.81 31.53 40.80
N THR A 615 -15.84 31.05 42.04
CA THR A 615 -14.75 30.25 42.63
C THR A 615 -14.73 28.80 42.11
N GLN A 616 -15.89 28.22 41.75
CA GLN A 616 -15.94 26.94 41.05
C GLN A 616 -15.42 27.06 39.61
N LEU A 617 -15.84 28.09 38.86
CA LEU A 617 -15.38 28.35 37.49
C LEU A 617 -13.88 28.67 37.37
N THR A 618 -13.26 29.19 38.43
CA THR A 618 -11.81 29.45 38.46
C THR A 618 -10.98 28.29 39.02
N ARG A 619 -11.58 27.32 39.72
CA ARG A 619 -10.88 26.09 40.17
C ARG A 619 -10.71 25.04 39.07
N SER A 620 -11.56 25.04 38.04
CA SER A 620 -11.41 24.15 36.88
C SER A 620 -10.27 24.57 35.94
N VAL A 621 -9.86 25.84 35.98
CA VAL A 621 -8.73 26.37 35.20
C VAL A 621 -7.48 26.43 36.09
N MET A 622 -6.68 25.37 36.07
CA MET A 622 -5.39 25.36 36.79
C MET A 622 -4.50 26.52 36.33
N PRO A 623 -3.89 27.30 37.25
CA PRO A 623 -2.97 28.37 36.88
C PRO A 623 -1.66 27.79 36.34
N ILE A 624 -1.50 27.76 35.02
CA ILE A 624 -0.26 27.38 34.33
C ILE A 624 0.82 28.37 34.75
N LYS A 625 1.71 27.97 35.67
CA LYS A 625 2.82 28.79 36.16
C LYS A 625 3.68 29.24 34.98
N SER A 626 4.07 30.52 34.98
CA SER A 626 4.77 31.20 33.87
C SER A 626 6.14 30.62 33.52
N SER A 627 6.70 29.72 34.33
CA SER A 627 7.84 28.87 34.01
C SER A 627 7.57 27.95 32.81
N VAL A 628 6.38 27.35 32.73
CA VAL A 628 6.02 26.41 31.65
C VAL A 628 5.98 27.13 30.31
N TYR A 629 5.45 28.36 30.26
CA TYR A 629 5.40 29.16 29.03
C TYR A 629 6.81 29.57 28.54
N LYS A 630 7.76 29.81 29.46
CA LYS A 630 9.18 30.03 29.11
C LYS A 630 9.85 28.76 28.59
N GLN A 631 9.60 27.60 29.19
CA GLN A 631 10.11 26.31 28.70
C GLN A 631 9.53 25.93 27.33
N ALA A 632 8.21 26.09 27.14
CA ALA A 632 7.53 25.85 25.87
C ALA A 632 8.15 26.68 24.73
N LYS A 633 8.40 27.97 24.98
CA LYS A 633 9.04 28.86 24.00
C LYS A 633 10.49 28.49 23.70
N ALA A 634 11.22 27.93 24.66
CA ALA A 634 12.56 27.37 24.43
C ALA A 634 12.54 26.07 23.60
N SER A 635 11.53 25.20 23.80
CA SER A 635 11.35 23.97 23.00
C SER A 635 10.77 24.18 21.60
N ALA A 636 10.07 25.30 21.36
CA ALA A 636 9.48 25.62 20.06
C ALA A 636 10.54 26.02 19.01
N ILE A 637 11.59 26.75 19.41
CA ILE A 637 12.63 27.26 18.48
C ILE A 637 13.39 26.12 17.76
N PRO A 638 13.75 24.99 18.42
CA PRO A 638 14.24 23.80 17.73
C PRO A 638 13.20 23.12 16.80
N ALA A 639 11.91 23.17 17.17
CA ALA A 639 10.84 22.56 16.37
C ALA A 639 10.61 23.32 15.06
N GLU A 640 10.56 24.67 15.08
CA GLU A 640 10.48 25.49 13.88
C GLU A 640 11.69 25.30 12.96
N ARG A 641 12.91 25.23 13.53
CA ARG A 641 14.13 24.91 12.75
C ARG A 641 14.04 23.54 12.08
N ASN A 642 13.56 22.51 12.77
CA ASN A 642 13.35 21.19 12.19
C ASN A 642 12.22 21.18 11.13
N PHE A 643 11.18 21.99 11.30
CA PHE A 643 10.11 22.12 10.31
C PHE A 643 10.61 22.80 9.03
N LEU A 644 11.38 23.89 9.16
CA LEU A 644 12.01 24.60 8.04
C LEU A 644 13.08 23.75 7.33
N ALA A 645 13.89 22.98 8.06
CA ALA A 645 14.87 22.06 7.47
C ALA A 645 14.18 20.93 6.66
N ASN A 646 13.07 20.38 7.17
CA ASN A 646 12.25 19.43 6.40
C ASN A 646 11.55 20.09 5.20
N ALA A 647 11.14 21.36 5.29
CA ALA A 647 10.57 22.09 4.17
C ALA A 647 11.58 22.34 3.03
N GLN A 648 12.84 22.61 3.36
CA GLN A 648 13.92 22.72 2.37
C GLN A 648 14.13 21.40 1.59
N LEU A 649 13.98 20.25 2.26
CA LEU A 649 13.99 18.91 1.64
C LEU A 649 12.82 18.65 0.67
N PHE A 650 11.78 19.49 0.65
CA PHE A 650 10.63 19.35 -0.26
C PHE A 650 10.65 20.28 -1.48
N GLY A 651 11.65 21.18 -1.62
CA GLY A 651 11.93 21.87 -2.89
C GLY A 651 10.88 22.86 -3.41
N ILE A 652 9.89 23.27 -2.59
CA ILE A 652 8.86 24.23 -3.00
C ILE A 652 9.37 25.67 -2.83
N ARG A 653 9.14 26.53 -3.83
CA ARG A 653 9.61 27.93 -3.90
C ARG A 653 8.93 28.86 -2.87
N ALA A 654 9.35 28.79 -1.61
CA ALA A 654 8.79 29.59 -0.51
C ALA A 654 8.90 31.13 -0.71
N LYS A 655 9.83 31.63 -1.53
CA LYS A 655 9.97 33.08 -1.81
C LYS A 655 8.72 33.72 -2.41
N ARG A 656 8.12 33.10 -3.45
CA ARG A 656 7.02 33.70 -4.21
C ARG A 656 5.74 33.95 -3.39
N VAL A 657 5.48 33.13 -2.38
CA VAL A 657 4.31 33.31 -1.50
C VAL A 657 4.48 34.53 -0.61
N LYS A 658 5.71 34.82 -0.16
CA LYS A 658 6.03 36.02 0.61
C LYS A 658 5.99 37.28 -0.25
N GLU A 659 6.57 37.21 -1.44
CA GLU A 659 6.58 38.30 -2.44
C GLU A 659 5.16 38.71 -2.85
N ALA A 660 4.21 37.76 -2.96
CA ALA A 660 2.80 38.06 -3.23
C ALA A 660 2.11 38.77 -2.04
N ALA A 661 2.26 38.24 -0.81
CA ALA A 661 1.63 38.83 0.38
C ALA A 661 2.12 40.27 0.67
N GLU A 662 3.39 40.56 0.37
CA GLU A 662 3.96 41.92 0.49
C GLU A 662 3.56 42.87 -0.64
N GLN A 663 2.98 42.37 -1.75
CA GLN A 663 2.43 43.19 -2.84
C GLN A 663 0.96 43.54 -2.62
N ASP A 664 0.13 42.63 -2.10
CA ASP A 664 -1.28 42.92 -1.85
C ASP A 664 -1.46 43.86 -0.64
N ALA A 665 -0.62 43.72 0.39
CA ALA A 665 -0.53 44.68 1.51
C ALA A 665 -0.03 46.10 1.11
N LYS A 666 0.31 46.32 -0.16
CA LYS A 666 0.66 47.64 -0.75
C LYS A 666 -0.41 48.20 -1.69
N LYS A 667 -1.57 47.54 -1.84
CA LYS A 667 -2.70 48.01 -2.67
C LYS A 667 -3.88 48.56 -1.85
N GLU A 668 -3.87 48.37 -0.54
CA GLU A 668 -4.86 48.95 0.41
C GLU A 668 -4.34 50.24 1.07
N LYS A 669 -3.47 50.98 0.35
CA LYS A 669 -2.95 52.32 0.68
C LYS A 669 -2.71 53.11 -0.59
#